data_AF-A0A7U9XB50-F1
#
_entry.id   AF-A0A7U9XB50-F1
#
_cell.length_a   1.000
_cell.length_b   1.000
_cell.length_c   1.000
_cell.angle_alpha   90.00
_cell.angle_beta   90.00
_cell.angle_gamma   90.00
#
_symmetry.space_group_name_H-M   'P 1'
#
loop_
_entity.id
_entity.type
_entity.pdbx_description
1 polymer ?
#
loop_
_entity_poly.entity_id
_entity_poly.type
_entity_poly.pdbx_seq_one_letter_code
_entity_poly.pdbx_strand_id
1 'polypeptide(L)'
;MQIKKSERFSKIFTGMIMMLLMFLFTAVTSYAAEERSKDVVYTAMLNTSLSDHSGDGSKENPYNRFEDALANVSDGGIIYILSAGAFVNDPGNDNPLVIDKAVTIKPAEGLTRASLENRAAGTVLGADVTFSNIEFVFTNKYHAQIFANGHSLTLNNITRRQNARLIDVVAGGLYNLSGVQLGPNSGNSAQVLIQGTESEFGNIYAGSINGNYYGDASIHVQNTATKMRVNVYGCGAKEAEFDRDDFMNMAEPPSPSADPDKYTVGGKVSVILEKTYIPAVDGAGASKGTEVTYKGTEYLMDGLSLSNIGKLYVEKGNLKPKALTSPNSQRINLAIAADSILNLSNYANIAVNDFNGGGKLILGKNAVMDVSGDLTGKTVFEVSGGYGGTSGMATENHAYIKCRPDTGGTFTFTPNYAQEYLGFVKQANGDWMAVRNGQAMVSIGYQPDDTKKGNVSIQGEKIDSKNGSPQGSAANEEKGYHFQKWTDESGNTVGTDRHFIPQKTAAGVYEQMTYTANFAPNTYKVAFKANGGSGTEMKQQQFVYGTEQKLSRNTYTRQNYTFAGWALKSDGSIAYKDGVNVKNITAKDGETVILYARWTKNPDVPVQTGWQKIGGKWYYLDSKGKKQTGWVAVGGKWYYLNGSGVMQTGWAAVGGKWYYLDGSGAMRTGWIAVGGKWYYLNGSGAMQTGWLAVGGKWYYLNGSGVMQTGWAAVGGKWYYLNGSGVMQTGWVAVGGKWYYLNGSGVMQTGWYKVGGKWYYSYSSGVMAVSTWIGSCYVNGSGVWIK
;
A
#
# COMPACT_ATOMS: atom_id res chain seq x y z
N MET A 1 11.70 -28.16 -5.33
CA MET A 1 10.60 -28.95 -4.76
C MET A 1 9.83 -28.04 -3.79
N GLN A 2 9.12 -27.02 -4.29
CA GLN A 2 7.80 -27.05 -4.95
C GLN A 2 6.67 -27.47 -4.00
N ILE A 3 5.81 -26.49 -3.72
CA ILE A 3 4.34 -26.59 -3.63
C ILE A 3 3.78 -27.74 -2.77
N LYS A 4 3.46 -27.45 -1.50
CA LYS A 4 2.31 -28.01 -0.75
C LYS A 4 2.17 -27.38 0.65
N LYS A 5 1.75 -26.11 0.73
CA LYS A 5 1.16 -25.52 1.95
C LYS A 5 0.36 -24.21 1.77
N SER A 6 0.12 -23.77 0.53
CA SER A 6 -0.71 -22.57 0.22
C SER A 6 -2.18 -22.88 -0.13
N GLU A 7 -2.60 -24.15 -0.20
CA GLU A 7 -3.95 -24.54 -0.66
C GLU A 7 -5.04 -24.66 0.42
N ARG A 8 -4.78 -24.25 1.67
CA ARG A 8 -5.81 -24.24 2.73
C ARG A 8 -6.43 -22.87 3.05
N PHE A 9 -5.93 -21.78 2.47
CA PHE A 9 -6.53 -20.44 2.63
C PHE A 9 -7.42 -19.98 1.46
N SER A 10 -7.43 -20.72 0.33
CA SER A 10 -8.28 -20.37 -0.83
C SER A 10 -9.65 -21.05 -0.84
N LYS A 11 -9.98 -21.94 0.10
CA LYS A 11 -11.24 -22.73 0.09
C LYS A 11 -12.36 -22.21 0.99
N ILE A 12 -12.11 -21.17 1.79
CA ILE A 12 -13.17 -20.49 2.58
C ILE A 12 -13.67 -19.24 1.83
N PHE A 13 -12.80 -18.55 1.08
CA PHE A 13 -13.15 -17.31 0.37
C PHE A 13 -13.90 -17.50 -0.96
N THR A 14 -13.93 -18.72 -1.52
CA THR A 14 -14.70 -19.04 -2.75
C THR A 14 -16.09 -19.62 -2.45
N GLY A 15 -16.36 -20.03 -1.21
CA GLY A 15 -17.68 -20.56 -0.81
C GLY A 15 -18.76 -19.50 -0.58
N MET A 16 -18.40 -18.36 -0.01
CA MET A 16 -19.37 -17.28 0.30
C MET A 16 -19.84 -16.47 -0.91
N ILE A 17 -19.02 -16.36 -1.96
CA ILE A 17 -19.35 -15.56 -3.16
C ILE A 17 -20.29 -16.32 -4.12
N MET A 18 -20.33 -17.65 -4.04
CA MET A 18 -21.23 -18.47 -4.88
C MET A 18 -22.63 -18.66 -4.27
N MET A 19 -22.78 -18.51 -2.96
CA MET A 19 -24.06 -18.63 -2.26
C MET A 19 -24.92 -17.34 -2.36
N LEU A 20 -24.30 -16.18 -2.59
CA LEU A 20 -24.99 -14.89 -2.75
C LEU A 20 -25.50 -14.64 -4.18
N LEU A 21 -25.11 -15.47 -5.16
CA LEU A 21 -25.54 -15.35 -6.57
C LEU A 21 -26.64 -16.34 -6.97
N MET A 22 -27.13 -17.17 -6.03
CA MET A 22 -28.02 -18.30 -6.33
C MET A 22 -29.47 -18.12 -5.84
N PHE A 23 -29.82 -16.94 -5.31
CA PHE A 23 -31.19 -16.56 -4.93
C PHE A 23 -31.87 -15.60 -5.92
N LEU A 24 -31.27 -15.40 -7.11
CA LEU A 24 -31.87 -14.66 -8.21
C LEU A 24 -32.16 -15.62 -9.38
N PHE A 25 -33.44 -15.65 -9.78
CA PHE A 25 -34.08 -16.30 -10.94
C PHE A 25 -34.61 -17.75 -10.83
N THR A 26 -35.91 -17.86 -11.19
CA THR A 26 -36.75 -19.03 -11.53
C THR A 26 -37.24 -19.92 -10.36
N ALA A 27 -38.52 -20.31 -10.27
CA ALA A 27 -39.77 -19.91 -10.96
C ALA A 27 -40.97 -20.18 -10.02
N VAL A 28 -41.94 -19.27 -9.82
CA VAL A 28 -43.16 -19.03 -10.63
C VAL A 28 -43.97 -20.30 -10.97
N THR A 29 -45.09 -20.55 -10.27
CA THR A 29 -46.47 -20.58 -10.83
C THR A 29 -47.57 -21.04 -9.83
N SER A 30 -48.79 -20.56 -10.08
CA SER A 30 -50.08 -20.77 -9.37
C SER A 30 -50.32 -19.85 -8.15
N TYR A 31 -51.42 -19.08 -8.07
CA TYR A 31 -52.70 -19.11 -8.80
C TYR A 31 -53.06 -17.72 -9.36
N ALA A 32 -53.86 -17.64 -10.43
CA ALA A 32 -54.14 -16.38 -11.13
C ALA A 32 -55.34 -15.60 -10.55
N ALA A 33 -55.12 -14.32 -10.23
CA ALA A 33 -56.13 -13.25 -10.23
C ALA A 33 -55.43 -11.88 -10.40
N GLU A 34 -55.85 -11.15 -11.43
CA GLU A 34 -55.72 -9.71 -11.76
C GLU A 34 -54.51 -8.83 -11.31
N GLU A 35 -54.00 -8.08 -12.30
CA GLU A 35 -53.45 -6.71 -12.23
C GLU A 35 -52.54 -6.25 -11.07
N ARG A 36 -51.22 -6.12 -11.34
CA ARG A 36 -50.47 -4.83 -11.44
C ARG A 36 -48.95 -5.02 -11.26
N SER A 37 -48.17 -4.85 -12.33
CA SER A 37 -46.71 -4.64 -12.21
C SER A 37 -46.42 -3.17 -11.86
N LYS A 38 -46.62 -2.81 -10.59
CA LYS A 38 -46.43 -1.44 -10.05
C LYS A 38 -45.12 -1.31 -9.27
N ASP A 39 -44.05 -1.84 -9.86
CA ASP A 39 -42.68 -1.67 -9.36
C ASP A 39 -42.21 -0.21 -9.42
N VAL A 40 -42.93 0.61 -10.21
CA VAL A 40 -42.79 2.06 -10.28
C VAL A 40 -44.18 2.70 -10.23
N VAL A 41 -44.35 3.70 -9.36
CA VAL A 41 -45.54 4.57 -9.31
C VAL A 41 -45.13 6.04 -9.23
N TYR A 42 -46.01 6.94 -9.67
CA TYR A 42 -45.80 8.38 -9.64
C TYR A 42 -46.83 9.09 -8.75
N THR A 43 -46.42 10.16 -8.09
CA THR A 43 -47.27 11.01 -7.24
C THR A 43 -46.97 12.50 -7.42
N ALA A 44 -48.00 13.35 -7.35
CA ALA A 44 -47.92 14.78 -7.63
C ALA A 44 -49.09 15.56 -7.00
N MET A 45 -48.87 16.78 -6.50
CA MET A 45 -49.93 17.70 -6.07
C MET A 45 -50.61 18.39 -7.26
N LEU A 46 -51.49 17.70 -7.98
CA LEU A 46 -52.16 18.28 -9.16
C LEU A 46 -53.34 19.20 -8.84
N ASN A 47 -53.97 19.06 -7.66
CA ASN A 47 -55.10 19.90 -7.24
C ASN A 47 -54.96 20.30 -5.76
N THR A 48 -55.53 21.45 -5.39
CA THR A 48 -55.68 21.88 -3.98
C THR A 48 -56.84 21.18 -3.28
N SER A 49 -57.73 20.51 -4.03
CA SER A 49 -58.79 19.64 -3.52
C SER A 49 -58.24 18.25 -3.15
N LEU A 50 -58.39 17.88 -1.88
CA LEU A 50 -57.95 16.58 -1.32
C LEU A 50 -59.03 15.48 -1.43
N SER A 51 -60.20 15.81 -1.98
CA SER A 51 -61.37 14.91 -2.09
C SER A 51 -61.53 14.24 -3.47
N ASP A 52 -60.70 14.62 -4.45
CA ASP A 52 -60.88 14.17 -5.83
C ASP A 52 -60.27 12.78 -6.07
N HIS A 53 -60.71 12.13 -7.14
CA HIS A 53 -60.28 10.78 -7.49
C HIS A 53 -58.76 10.76 -7.72
N SER A 54 -58.06 9.89 -7.02
CA SER A 54 -56.61 9.72 -7.20
C SER A 54 -56.33 9.10 -8.58
N GLY A 55 -55.23 9.49 -9.23
CA GLY A 55 -54.83 8.98 -10.55
C GLY A 55 -54.53 7.47 -10.59
N ASP A 56 -54.15 6.96 -11.76
CA ASP A 56 -53.77 5.55 -11.92
C ASP A 56 -52.33 5.24 -11.44
N GLY A 57 -51.52 6.27 -11.20
CA GLY A 57 -50.14 6.17 -10.76
C GLY A 57 -49.10 6.19 -11.88
N SER A 58 -49.50 6.43 -13.12
CA SER A 58 -48.61 6.73 -14.25
C SER A 58 -48.00 8.15 -14.15
N LYS A 59 -47.01 8.45 -14.98
CA LYS A 59 -46.36 9.76 -15.02
C LYS A 59 -47.31 10.85 -15.53
N GLU A 60 -48.22 10.46 -16.42
CA GLU A 60 -49.24 11.29 -17.05
C GLU A 60 -50.48 11.50 -16.15
N ASN A 61 -50.79 10.51 -15.29
CA ASN A 61 -51.91 10.53 -14.34
C ASN A 61 -51.47 10.05 -12.93
N PRO A 62 -50.64 10.85 -12.24
CA PRO A 62 -50.03 10.49 -10.95
C PRO A 62 -51.04 10.46 -9.79
N TYR A 63 -50.65 9.80 -8.70
CA TYR A 63 -51.41 9.81 -7.45
C TYR A 63 -51.36 11.19 -6.76
N ASN A 64 -52.53 11.75 -6.48
CA ASN A 64 -52.66 13.04 -5.80
C ASN A 64 -52.22 13.00 -4.32
N ARG A 65 -52.34 11.84 -3.66
CA ARG A 65 -51.90 11.60 -2.28
C ARG A 65 -50.72 10.63 -2.26
N PHE A 66 -49.76 10.86 -1.37
CA PHE A 66 -48.60 9.99 -1.22
C PHE A 66 -49.00 8.58 -0.74
N GLU A 67 -50.02 8.50 0.10
CA GLU A 67 -50.58 7.26 0.64
C GLU A 67 -51.21 6.38 -0.43
N ASP A 68 -51.82 6.97 -1.48
CA ASP A 68 -52.34 6.20 -2.61
C ASP A 68 -51.20 5.57 -3.42
N ALA A 69 -50.08 6.29 -3.59
CA ALA A 69 -48.88 5.75 -4.21
C ALA A 69 -48.26 4.62 -3.38
N LEU A 70 -48.13 4.81 -2.06
CA LEU A 70 -47.65 3.78 -1.14
C LEU A 70 -48.56 2.54 -1.11
N ALA A 71 -49.89 2.72 -1.10
CA ALA A 71 -50.85 1.62 -1.17
C ALA A 71 -50.72 0.83 -2.47
N ASN A 72 -50.36 1.48 -3.59
CA ASN A 72 -50.33 0.87 -4.92
C ASN A 72 -48.95 0.43 -5.43
N VAL A 73 -47.84 0.81 -4.78
CA VAL A 73 -46.49 0.33 -5.16
C VAL A 73 -46.24 -1.10 -4.68
N SER A 74 -45.47 -1.88 -5.45
CA SER A 74 -44.93 -3.18 -5.04
C SER A 74 -43.97 -3.04 -3.84
N ASP A 75 -43.85 -4.09 -3.03
CA ASP A 75 -42.72 -4.21 -2.08
C ASP A 75 -41.40 -4.30 -2.85
N GLY A 76 -40.37 -3.56 -2.42
CA GLY A 76 -39.14 -3.30 -3.16
C GLY A 76 -39.25 -2.26 -4.28
N GLY A 77 -40.42 -1.62 -4.48
CA GLY A 77 -40.69 -0.72 -5.60
C GLY A 77 -40.19 0.72 -5.42
N ILE A 78 -40.47 1.55 -6.43
CA ILE A 78 -40.03 2.96 -6.53
C ILE A 78 -41.24 3.90 -6.58
N ILE A 79 -41.26 4.90 -5.69
CA ILE A 79 -42.20 6.02 -5.73
C ILE A 79 -41.47 7.25 -6.30
N TYR A 80 -41.91 7.72 -7.45
CA TYR A 80 -41.43 8.94 -8.08
C TYR A 80 -42.32 10.14 -7.73
N ILE A 81 -41.73 11.18 -7.15
CA ILE A 81 -42.41 12.45 -6.91
C ILE A 81 -42.17 13.39 -8.10
N LEU A 82 -43.24 13.93 -8.70
CA LEU A 82 -43.16 14.89 -9.81
C LEU A 82 -42.86 16.32 -9.31
N SER A 83 -42.71 17.27 -10.24
CA SER A 83 -42.33 18.66 -9.97
C SER A 83 -43.32 19.44 -9.10
N ALA A 84 -44.59 19.01 -9.02
CA ALA A 84 -45.59 19.58 -8.14
C ALA A 84 -45.41 19.19 -6.65
N GLY A 85 -44.45 18.31 -6.33
CA GLY A 85 -44.30 17.72 -5.00
C GLY A 85 -45.39 16.67 -4.68
N ALA A 86 -45.31 16.05 -3.51
CA ALA A 86 -46.32 15.10 -3.03
C ALA A 86 -46.79 15.47 -1.63
N PHE A 87 -48.03 15.10 -1.29
CA PHE A 87 -48.67 15.44 -0.01
C PHE A 87 -49.14 14.19 0.71
N VAL A 88 -48.87 14.16 2.01
CA VAL A 88 -49.51 13.27 2.99
C VAL A 88 -50.75 14.00 3.50
N ASN A 89 -51.91 13.37 3.41
CA ASN A 89 -53.19 13.96 3.75
C ASN A 89 -53.76 13.39 5.06
N ASP A 90 -53.36 13.99 6.18
CA ASP A 90 -54.07 13.84 7.44
C ASP A 90 -54.34 15.23 8.07
N PRO A 91 -55.54 15.80 7.92
CA PRO A 91 -55.89 17.11 8.46
C PRO A 91 -56.48 17.05 9.88
N GLY A 92 -56.50 15.88 10.56
CA GLY A 92 -57.23 15.73 11.82
C GLY A 92 -56.72 14.66 12.80
N ASN A 93 -55.68 13.90 12.46
CA ASN A 93 -55.11 12.87 13.33
C ASN A 93 -53.68 13.24 13.75
N ASP A 94 -53.39 13.22 15.05
CA ASP A 94 -52.03 13.37 15.59
C ASP A 94 -51.18 12.08 15.42
N ASN A 95 -51.47 11.26 14.40
CA ASN A 95 -50.77 10.01 14.08
C ASN A 95 -49.62 10.22 13.08
N PRO A 96 -48.57 9.38 13.09
CA PRO A 96 -47.48 9.43 12.12
C PRO A 96 -47.87 8.82 10.76
N LEU A 97 -47.20 9.25 9.68
CA LEU A 97 -47.22 8.53 8.39
C LEU A 97 -46.54 7.17 8.59
N VAL A 98 -47.24 6.08 8.29
CA VAL A 98 -46.65 4.74 8.29
C VAL A 98 -46.19 4.37 6.87
N ILE A 99 -44.95 3.89 6.74
CA ILE A 99 -44.42 3.31 5.49
C ILE A 99 -44.12 1.82 5.73
N ASP A 100 -45.07 0.96 5.37
CA ASP A 100 -45.12 -0.48 5.68
C ASP A 100 -44.59 -1.40 4.57
N LYS A 101 -44.13 -0.82 3.45
CA LYS A 101 -43.48 -1.53 2.32
C LYS A 101 -42.07 -1.03 2.12
N ALA A 102 -41.17 -1.92 1.71
CA ALA A 102 -39.81 -1.52 1.37
C ALA A 102 -39.84 -0.72 0.06
N VAL A 103 -39.41 0.54 0.09
CA VAL A 103 -39.58 1.45 -1.07
C VAL A 103 -38.41 2.43 -1.23
N THR A 104 -38.15 2.80 -2.49
CA THR A 104 -37.28 3.94 -2.82
C THR A 104 -38.11 5.14 -3.26
N ILE A 105 -38.01 6.25 -2.53
CA ILE A 105 -38.74 7.50 -2.75
C ILE A 105 -37.76 8.56 -3.27
N LYS A 106 -37.99 9.06 -4.50
CA LYS A 106 -37.06 9.99 -5.17
C LYS A 106 -37.76 10.90 -6.21
N PRO A 107 -37.15 12.01 -6.64
CA PRO A 107 -37.66 12.82 -7.75
C PRO A 107 -37.74 12.03 -9.05
N ALA A 108 -38.75 12.33 -9.88
CA ALA A 108 -38.84 11.82 -11.24
C ALA A 108 -37.65 12.26 -12.12
N GLU A 109 -37.35 11.48 -13.15
CA GLU A 109 -36.23 11.76 -14.07
C GLU A 109 -36.32 13.18 -14.65
N GLY A 110 -35.19 13.90 -14.59
CA GLY A 110 -35.07 15.30 -14.98
C GLY A 110 -35.21 16.30 -13.82
N LEU A 111 -35.68 15.86 -12.64
CA LEU A 111 -35.76 16.69 -11.43
C LEU A 111 -34.55 16.44 -10.53
N THR A 112 -33.93 17.52 -10.05
CA THR A 112 -32.81 17.45 -9.09
C THR A 112 -33.29 17.18 -7.66
N ARG A 113 -34.47 17.67 -7.31
CA ARG A 113 -35.08 17.60 -5.98
C ARG A 113 -36.62 17.59 -6.11
N ALA A 114 -37.30 16.98 -5.16
CA ALA A 114 -38.75 16.96 -5.07
C ALA A 114 -39.20 17.21 -3.63
N SER A 115 -40.32 17.91 -3.45
CA SER A 115 -40.86 18.26 -2.14
C SER A 115 -41.87 17.20 -1.67
N LEU A 116 -41.77 16.77 -0.42
CA LEU A 116 -42.73 15.89 0.25
C LEU A 116 -43.32 16.60 1.46
N GLU A 117 -44.55 17.09 1.32
CA GLU A 117 -45.30 17.74 2.40
C GLU A 117 -45.95 16.69 3.30
N ASN A 118 -45.39 16.53 4.50
CA ASN A 118 -45.94 15.65 5.52
C ASN A 118 -46.79 16.47 6.52
N ARG A 119 -48.08 16.19 6.58
CA ARG A 119 -49.03 16.77 7.55
C ARG A 119 -49.20 15.93 8.82
N ALA A 120 -48.81 14.66 8.77
CA ALA A 120 -48.87 13.72 9.88
C ALA A 120 -47.83 14.02 10.96
N ALA A 121 -47.95 13.36 12.12
CA ALA A 121 -47.05 13.49 13.27
C ALA A 121 -45.71 12.73 13.06
N GLY A 122 -44.98 13.07 12.00
CA GLY A 122 -43.72 12.43 11.62
C GLY A 122 -43.90 11.27 10.63
N THR A 123 -42.85 10.46 10.47
CA THR A 123 -42.84 9.28 9.58
C THR A 123 -42.28 8.06 10.33
N VAL A 124 -43.04 6.97 10.45
CA VAL A 124 -42.64 5.71 11.09
C VAL A 124 -42.56 4.59 10.05
N LEU A 125 -41.44 3.86 10.06
CA LEU A 125 -41.22 2.72 9.16
C LEU A 125 -41.85 1.43 9.72
N GLY A 126 -42.38 0.59 8.83
CA GLY A 126 -42.69 -0.83 9.04
C GLY A 126 -41.93 -1.77 8.10
N ALA A 127 -41.07 -1.21 7.25
CA ALA A 127 -40.24 -1.90 6.27
C ALA A 127 -39.03 -1.01 5.90
N ASP A 128 -38.14 -1.49 5.02
CA ASP A 128 -36.88 -0.82 4.67
C ASP A 128 -37.06 0.31 3.64
N VAL A 129 -36.76 1.57 4.00
CA VAL A 129 -37.06 2.75 3.17
C VAL A 129 -35.82 3.52 2.78
N THR A 130 -35.76 3.94 1.51
CA THR A 130 -34.76 4.87 0.99
C THR A 130 -35.39 6.15 0.50
N PHE A 131 -35.01 7.30 1.06
CA PHE A 131 -35.28 8.62 0.50
C PHE A 131 -34.02 9.14 -0.22
N SER A 132 -34.17 9.73 -1.40
CA SER A 132 -33.06 10.34 -2.15
C SER A 132 -33.47 11.67 -2.80
N ASN A 133 -32.71 12.73 -2.54
CA ASN A 133 -32.95 14.09 -3.05
C ASN A 133 -34.37 14.63 -2.76
N ILE A 134 -34.86 14.38 -1.55
CA ILE A 134 -36.17 14.87 -1.08
C ILE A 134 -35.98 16.12 -0.21
N GLU A 135 -36.80 17.14 -0.43
CA GLU A 135 -37.07 18.18 0.56
C GLU A 135 -38.26 17.74 1.41
N PHE A 136 -38.06 17.50 2.70
CA PHE A 136 -39.20 17.29 3.60
C PHE A 136 -39.78 18.62 4.06
N VAL A 137 -41.10 18.68 4.05
CA VAL A 137 -41.87 19.80 4.56
C VAL A 137 -42.85 19.26 5.60
N PHE A 138 -42.44 19.27 6.86
CA PHE A 138 -43.36 18.97 7.95
C PHE A 138 -44.26 20.18 8.19
N THR A 139 -45.56 20.06 7.91
CA THR A 139 -46.54 21.14 8.13
C THR A 139 -46.69 21.44 9.62
N ASN A 140 -46.60 20.41 10.45
CA ASN A 140 -46.53 20.54 11.90
C ASN A 140 -45.06 20.64 12.36
N LYS A 141 -44.64 21.82 12.84
CA LYS A 141 -43.27 22.10 13.31
C LYS A 141 -42.82 21.26 14.53
N TYR A 142 -43.75 20.59 15.22
CA TYR A 142 -43.47 19.78 16.40
C TYR A 142 -42.96 18.37 16.06
N HIS A 143 -43.39 17.79 14.92
CA HIS A 143 -43.11 16.40 14.55
C HIS A 143 -42.22 16.24 13.31
N ALA A 144 -41.21 17.10 13.15
CA ALA A 144 -40.17 16.97 12.13
C ALA A 144 -39.19 15.81 12.45
N GLN A 145 -39.72 14.58 12.44
CA GLN A 145 -39.08 13.39 13.00
C GLN A 145 -39.29 12.18 12.08
N ILE A 146 -38.24 11.39 11.85
CA ILE A 146 -38.31 10.12 11.07
C ILE A 146 -37.83 8.96 11.96
N PHE A 147 -38.70 7.96 12.12
CA PHE A 147 -38.50 6.79 12.96
C PHE A 147 -38.23 5.56 12.10
N ALA A 148 -36.98 5.09 12.09
CA ALA A 148 -36.60 3.84 11.43
C ALA A 148 -37.28 2.63 12.09
N ASN A 149 -37.72 2.72 13.35
CA ASN A 149 -38.53 1.73 14.03
C ASN A 149 -37.96 0.31 13.96
N GLY A 150 -36.63 0.16 13.97
CA GLY A 150 -35.96 -1.13 13.85
C GLY A 150 -35.77 -1.69 12.43
N HIS A 151 -35.98 -0.88 11.40
CA HIS A 151 -35.78 -1.19 9.97
C HIS A 151 -34.58 -0.43 9.36
N SER A 152 -34.26 -0.72 8.10
CA SER A 152 -33.26 0.03 7.34
C SER A 152 -33.83 1.36 6.85
N LEU A 153 -33.14 2.47 7.11
CA LEU A 153 -33.51 3.82 6.69
C LEU A 153 -32.32 4.49 6.00
N THR A 154 -32.40 4.66 4.67
CA THR A 154 -31.41 5.44 3.91
C THR A 154 -31.93 6.83 3.60
N LEU A 155 -31.14 7.83 3.92
CA LEU A 155 -31.42 9.26 3.80
C LEU A 155 -30.29 9.92 3.00
N ASN A 156 -30.53 10.17 1.71
CA ASN A 156 -29.52 10.68 0.78
C ASN A 156 -29.88 12.09 0.25
N ASN A 157 -29.01 13.09 0.48
CA ASN A 157 -29.22 14.50 0.09
C ASN A 157 -30.59 15.06 0.53
N ILE A 158 -30.95 14.85 1.78
CA ILE A 158 -32.27 15.22 2.30
C ILE A 158 -32.25 16.64 2.87
N THR A 159 -33.05 17.54 2.31
CA THR A 159 -33.16 18.92 2.80
C THR A 159 -34.47 19.12 3.55
N ARG A 160 -34.61 20.28 4.20
CA ARG A 160 -35.87 20.76 4.76
C ARG A 160 -36.30 22.06 4.09
N ARG A 161 -37.57 22.45 4.25
CA ARG A 161 -38.00 23.83 3.93
C ARG A 161 -37.15 24.85 4.71
N GLN A 162 -36.81 25.96 4.05
CA GLN A 162 -36.13 27.08 4.68
C GLN A 162 -36.95 27.60 5.88
N ASN A 163 -36.28 27.89 7.00
CA ASN A 163 -36.87 28.32 8.27
C ASN A 163 -37.81 27.29 8.96
N ALA A 164 -37.76 26.01 8.57
CA ALA A 164 -38.30 24.92 9.40
C ALA A 164 -37.25 24.38 10.39
N ARG A 165 -37.68 23.62 11.40
CA ARG A 165 -36.80 22.85 12.29
C ARG A 165 -36.02 21.78 11.53
N LEU A 166 -34.83 21.44 12.03
CA LEU A 166 -34.00 20.34 11.52
C LEU A 166 -34.66 18.98 11.79
N ILE A 167 -34.53 18.05 10.84
CA ILE A 167 -35.23 16.75 10.90
C ILE A 167 -34.49 15.82 11.88
N ASP A 168 -35.07 15.54 13.04
CA ASP A 168 -34.48 14.58 13.98
C ASP A 168 -34.71 13.13 13.47
N VAL A 169 -33.72 12.24 13.67
CA VAL A 169 -33.77 10.86 13.17
C VAL A 169 -33.69 9.88 14.34
N VAL A 170 -34.62 8.94 14.39
CA VAL A 170 -34.81 8.02 15.52
C VAL A 170 -34.69 6.60 14.99
N ALA A 171 -33.79 5.79 15.54
CA ALA A 171 -33.56 4.42 15.11
C ALA A 171 -34.64 3.46 15.67
N GLY A 172 -35.10 3.71 16.89
CA GLY A 172 -36.23 3.03 17.51
C GLY A 172 -37.60 3.56 17.04
N GLY A 173 -38.64 3.21 17.80
CA GLY A 173 -40.03 3.54 17.47
C GLY A 173 -40.53 4.85 18.09
N LEU A 174 -41.82 5.11 17.91
CA LEU A 174 -42.57 6.21 18.55
C LEU A 174 -43.56 5.62 19.55
N TYR A 175 -43.66 6.23 20.74
CA TYR A 175 -44.63 5.87 21.78
C TYR A 175 -45.37 7.13 22.25
N ASN A 176 -46.62 6.96 22.65
CA ASN A 176 -47.35 8.04 23.33
C ASN A 176 -46.93 8.15 24.82
N LEU A 177 -47.38 9.20 25.50
CA LEU A 177 -47.04 9.46 26.91
C LEU A 177 -47.52 8.36 27.88
N SER A 178 -48.47 7.52 27.46
CA SER A 178 -48.94 6.34 28.22
C SER A 178 -48.12 5.07 27.95
N GLY A 179 -47.06 5.15 27.14
CA GLY A 179 -46.19 4.02 26.80
C GLY A 179 -46.74 3.07 25.73
N VAL A 180 -47.79 3.47 25.00
CA VAL A 180 -48.33 2.67 23.88
C VAL A 180 -47.60 3.05 22.58
N GLN A 181 -47.15 2.05 21.83
CA GLN A 181 -46.47 2.26 20.55
C GLN A 181 -47.42 2.89 19.52
N LEU A 182 -46.92 3.86 18.74
CA LEU A 182 -47.61 4.49 17.62
C LEU A 182 -46.97 4.02 16.30
N GLY A 183 -47.80 3.52 15.39
CA GLY A 183 -47.34 2.87 14.15
C GLY A 183 -47.16 1.35 14.29
N PRO A 184 -46.50 0.69 13.33
CA PRO A 184 -46.29 -0.76 13.32
C PRO A 184 -45.31 -1.22 14.41
N ASN A 185 -45.38 -2.51 14.76
CA ASN A 185 -44.43 -3.16 15.66
C ASN A 185 -42.99 -2.90 15.22
N SER A 186 -42.08 -2.67 16.17
CA SER A 186 -40.69 -2.37 15.85
C SER A 186 -39.93 -3.60 15.35
N GLY A 187 -39.08 -3.40 14.33
CA GLY A 187 -38.06 -4.35 13.92
C GLY A 187 -36.92 -4.50 14.94
N ASN A 188 -36.10 -5.54 14.74
CA ASN A 188 -35.06 -5.93 15.70
C ASN A 188 -33.68 -5.30 15.45
N SER A 189 -33.46 -4.62 14.33
CA SER A 189 -32.14 -4.10 13.95
C SER A 189 -32.25 -2.88 13.02
N ALA A 190 -32.28 -1.68 13.60
CA ALA A 190 -32.32 -0.45 12.83
C ALA A 190 -30.99 -0.21 12.09
N GLN A 191 -31.05 0.13 10.80
CA GLN A 191 -29.88 0.49 10.00
C GLN A 191 -30.08 1.86 9.35
N VAL A 192 -29.67 2.91 10.06
CA VAL A 192 -29.80 4.30 9.62
C VAL A 192 -28.54 4.73 8.85
N LEU A 193 -28.70 5.07 7.58
CA LEU A 193 -27.65 5.62 6.72
C LEU A 193 -28.01 7.06 6.31
N ILE A 194 -27.28 8.05 6.82
CA ILE A 194 -27.42 9.46 6.45
C ILE A 194 -26.23 9.85 5.58
N GLN A 195 -26.49 10.36 4.37
CA GLN A 195 -25.44 10.69 3.42
C GLN A 195 -25.74 11.86 2.50
N GLY A 196 -24.69 12.37 1.86
CA GLY A 196 -24.77 13.42 0.85
C GLY A 196 -24.53 14.82 1.40
N THR A 197 -23.93 15.69 0.57
CA THR A 197 -23.46 17.01 1.00
C THR A 197 -24.59 18.02 1.22
N GLU A 198 -25.78 17.78 0.68
CA GLU A 198 -26.96 18.63 0.86
C GLU A 198 -27.85 18.17 2.04
N SER A 199 -27.43 17.17 2.81
CA SER A 199 -28.25 16.65 3.91
C SER A 199 -28.33 17.58 5.12
N GLU A 200 -29.56 17.84 5.60
CA GLU A 200 -29.90 18.78 6.67
C GLU A 200 -30.70 18.07 7.78
N PHE A 201 -29.99 17.56 8.79
CA PHE A 201 -30.59 16.81 9.90
C PHE A 201 -30.46 17.51 11.25
N GLY A 202 -31.30 17.08 12.18
CA GLY A 202 -31.23 17.37 13.62
C GLY A 202 -30.48 16.25 14.34
N ASN A 203 -30.75 16.09 15.62
CA ASN A 203 -30.12 15.05 16.43
C ASN A 203 -30.54 13.64 15.97
N ILE A 204 -29.69 12.67 16.26
CA ILE A 204 -29.89 11.27 15.92
C ILE A 204 -29.95 10.46 17.21
N TYR A 205 -30.99 9.64 17.39
CA TYR A 205 -31.25 8.86 18.61
C TYR A 205 -31.26 7.37 18.27
N ALA A 206 -30.50 6.56 19.02
CA ALA A 206 -30.43 5.11 18.82
C ALA A 206 -31.63 4.36 19.41
N GLY A 207 -32.35 4.97 20.36
CA GLY A 207 -33.56 4.40 20.96
C GLY A 207 -34.86 4.93 20.37
N SER A 208 -35.96 4.74 21.10
CA SER A 208 -37.30 5.20 20.74
C SER A 208 -37.61 6.59 21.33
N ILE A 209 -38.65 7.27 20.84
CA ILE A 209 -39.24 8.42 21.54
C ILE A 209 -40.29 7.94 22.54
N ASN A 210 -40.23 8.46 23.77
CA ASN A 210 -41.14 8.17 24.90
C ASN A 210 -41.24 6.69 25.32
N GLY A 211 -40.40 5.79 24.81
CA GLY A 211 -40.38 4.36 25.14
C GLY A 211 -38.98 3.76 25.07
N ASN A 212 -38.84 2.49 25.46
CA ASN A 212 -37.57 1.76 25.31
C ASN A 212 -37.39 1.25 23.86
N TYR A 213 -36.17 0.85 23.52
CA TYR A 213 -35.89 0.11 22.29
C TYR A 213 -35.03 -1.12 22.62
N TYR A 214 -35.47 -2.33 22.25
CA TYR A 214 -34.78 -3.57 22.60
C TYR A 214 -33.92 -4.14 21.48
N GLY A 215 -34.09 -3.65 20.25
CA GLY A 215 -33.30 -4.06 19.09
C GLY A 215 -31.91 -3.41 19.04
N ASP A 216 -31.10 -3.89 18.10
CA ASP A 216 -29.79 -3.29 17.78
C ASP A 216 -29.98 -2.02 16.92
N ALA A 217 -29.06 -1.06 17.01
CA ALA A 217 -29.09 0.17 16.23
C ALA A 217 -27.73 0.45 15.58
N SER A 218 -27.72 0.61 14.25
CA SER A 218 -26.56 1.03 13.47
C SER A 218 -26.84 2.39 12.84
N ILE A 219 -25.97 3.37 13.11
CA ILE A 219 -26.07 4.75 12.61
C ILE A 219 -24.80 5.06 11.82
N HIS A 220 -24.90 5.22 10.50
CA HIS A 220 -23.80 5.58 9.62
C HIS A 220 -24.06 6.96 9.03
N VAL A 221 -23.21 7.94 9.37
CA VAL A 221 -23.25 9.29 8.80
C VAL A 221 -22.05 9.45 7.87
N GLN A 222 -22.27 9.64 6.57
CA GLN A 222 -21.20 9.67 5.57
C GLN A 222 -21.25 10.79 4.52
N ASN A 223 -20.08 11.36 4.19
CA ASN A 223 -19.90 12.32 3.09
C ASN A 223 -20.85 13.54 3.15
N THR A 224 -21.12 14.04 4.36
CA THR A 224 -22.01 15.18 4.61
C THR A 224 -21.25 16.51 4.70
N ALA A 225 -21.90 17.64 4.46
CA ALA A 225 -21.24 18.94 4.56
C ALA A 225 -20.78 19.30 5.99
N THR A 226 -19.81 20.20 6.09
CA THR A 226 -19.12 20.64 7.32
C THR A 226 -19.99 21.44 8.31
N LYS A 227 -21.30 21.59 8.05
CA LYS A 227 -22.23 22.41 8.84
C LYS A 227 -23.26 21.62 9.66
N MET A 228 -23.33 20.28 9.55
CA MET A 228 -24.26 19.49 10.38
C MET A 228 -23.84 19.52 11.85
N ARG A 229 -24.36 20.45 12.64
CA ARG A 229 -24.07 20.56 14.09
C ARG A 229 -25.01 19.68 14.91
N VAL A 230 -25.01 18.38 14.62
CA VAL A 230 -25.94 17.41 15.19
C VAL A 230 -25.25 16.45 16.16
N ASN A 231 -25.92 16.07 17.24
CA ASN A 231 -25.40 15.08 18.17
C ASN A 231 -25.99 13.70 17.86
N VAL A 232 -25.23 12.65 18.14
CA VAL A 232 -25.70 11.25 18.13
C VAL A 232 -25.84 10.77 19.57
N TYR A 233 -26.99 10.21 19.92
CA TYR A 233 -27.30 9.69 21.25
C TYR A 233 -27.50 8.17 21.21
N GLY A 234 -26.89 7.46 22.15
CA GLY A 234 -27.01 6.01 22.34
C GLY A 234 -28.31 5.55 23.01
N CYS A 235 -29.13 6.50 23.42
CA CYS A 235 -30.45 6.31 24.02
C CYS A 235 -31.59 6.78 23.10
N GLY A 236 -32.81 6.58 23.56
CA GLY A 236 -34.00 7.28 23.10
C GLY A 236 -34.11 8.68 23.73
N ALA A 237 -35.26 9.32 23.54
CA ALA A 237 -35.50 10.67 24.04
C ALA A 237 -36.94 10.89 24.50
N LYS A 238 -37.11 11.85 25.41
CA LYS A 238 -38.41 12.42 25.74
C LYS A 238 -38.80 13.39 24.62
N GLU A 239 -40.01 13.29 24.11
CA GLU A 239 -40.58 14.39 23.32
C GLU A 239 -40.69 15.65 24.20
N ALA A 240 -40.52 16.83 23.60
CA ALA A 240 -40.62 18.07 24.34
C ALA A 240 -42.07 18.29 24.82
N GLU A 241 -42.27 18.45 26.12
CA GLU A 241 -43.54 18.92 26.66
C GLU A 241 -43.76 20.36 26.19
N PHE A 242 -44.87 20.59 25.49
CA PHE A 242 -45.25 21.88 24.93
C PHE A 242 -46.70 22.19 25.30
N ASP A 243 -46.92 23.42 25.78
CA ASP A 243 -48.26 23.91 26.10
C ASP A 243 -49.00 24.24 24.79
N ARG A 244 -49.97 23.40 24.40
CA ARG A 244 -50.79 23.61 23.20
C ARG A 244 -51.68 24.85 23.32
N ASP A 245 -51.88 25.40 24.52
CA ASP A 245 -52.77 26.53 24.79
C ASP A 245 -52.05 27.90 24.78
N ASP A 246 -50.70 27.94 24.80
CA ASP A 246 -49.93 29.18 24.60
C ASP A 246 -49.84 29.56 23.11
N PHE A 247 -50.96 30.06 22.59
CA PHE A 247 -51.14 30.50 21.21
C PHE A 247 -50.14 31.59 20.76
N MET A 248 -49.51 32.32 21.69
CA MET A 248 -48.56 33.39 21.39
C MET A 248 -47.11 32.88 21.27
N ASN A 249 -46.84 31.61 21.58
CA ASN A 249 -45.51 31.03 21.50
C ASN A 249 -45.08 30.71 20.05
N MET A 250 -44.54 31.73 19.39
CA MET A 250 -44.02 31.59 18.02
C MET A 250 -42.67 30.87 17.94
N ALA A 251 -42.01 30.53 19.07
CA ALA A 251 -40.71 29.88 19.06
C ALA A 251 -40.77 28.48 18.40
N GLU A 252 -39.64 28.03 17.82
CA GLU A 252 -39.52 26.63 17.43
C GLU A 252 -39.39 25.74 18.68
N PRO A 253 -40.06 24.58 18.73
CA PRO A 253 -39.86 23.62 19.81
C PRO A 253 -38.41 23.10 19.78
N PRO A 254 -37.79 22.83 20.95
CA PRO A 254 -36.47 22.19 20.98
C PRO A 254 -36.53 20.77 20.41
N SER A 255 -35.39 20.26 19.95
CA SER A 255 -35.22 18.83 19.65
C SER A 255 -35.54 17.97 20.89
N PRO A 256 -35.89 16.67 20.72
CA PRO A 256 -36.23 15.80 21.83
C PRO A 256 -35.09 15.71 22.86
N SER A 257 -35.44 15.67 24.15
CA SER A 257 -34.42 15.61 25.20
C SER A 257 -33.96 14.17 25.38
N ALA A 258 -32.71 13.87 25.04
CA ALA A 258 -32.10 12.57 25.31
C ALA A 258 -32.22 12.26 26.82
N ASP A 259 -32.77 11.09 27.14
CA ASP A 259 -32.98 10.63 28.52
C ASP A 259 -32.48 9.18 28.62
N PRO A 260 -31.18 9.00 28.95
CA PRO A 260 -30.54 7.69 28.95
C PRO A 260 -30.96 6.79 30.11
N ASP A 261 -31.54 7.35 31.17
CA ASP A 261 -31.98 6.57 32.33
C ASP A 261 -33.38 5.98 32.10
N LYS A 262 -34.23 6.67 31.33
CA LYS A 262 -35.61 6.24 31.06
C LYS A 262 -35.82 5.54 29.72
N TYR A 263 -35.13 5.96 28.66
CA TYR A 263 -35.32 5.46 27.29
C TYR A 263 -34.08 4.72 26.81
N THR A 264 -33.80 3.60 27.47
CA THR A 264 -32.63 2.77 27.22
C THR A 264 -32.71 2.04 25.87
N VAL A 265 -31.54 1.71 25.32
CA VAL A 265 -31.39 0.74 24.24
C VAL A 265 -30.88 -0.58 24.81
N GLY A 266 -31.65 -1.66 24.64
CA GLY A 266 -31.29 -3.01 25.08
C GLY A 266 -30.35 -3.74 24.13
N GLY A 267 -30.35 -3.36 22.85
CA GLY A 267 -29.44 -3.89 21.83
C GLY A 267 -28.05 -3.26 21.85
N LYS A 268 -27.25 -3.62 20.84
CA LYS A 268 -25.95 -3.03 20.55
C LYS A 268 -26.16 -1.75 19.75
N VAL A 269 -25.50 -0.66 20.16
CA VAL A 269 -25.45 0.59 19.40
C VAL A 269 -24.10 0.69 18.68
N SER A 270 -24.14 0.92 17.37
CA SER A 270 -22.96 1.10 16.52
C SER A 270 -23.07 2.42 15.76
N VAL A 271 -22.05 3.27 15.84
CA VAL A 271 -22.01 4.58 15.17
C VAL A 271 -20.80 4.64 14.25
N ILE A 272 -21.02 4.89 12.96
CA ILE A 272 -19.96 5.04 11.94
C ILE A 272 -19.96 6.49 11.45
N LEU A 273 -18.83 7.18 11.64
CA LEU A 273 -18.64 8.57 11.23
C LEU A 273 -17.64 8.62 10.08
N GLU A 274 -18.10 8.85 8.84
CA GLU A 274 -17.25 8.85 7.65
C GLU A 274 -17.23 10.21 6.92
N LYS A 275 -16.07 10.87 6.87
CA LYS A 275 -15.90 12.18 6.20
C LYS A 275 -17.03 13.18 6.54
N THR A 276 -17.42 13.19 7.81
CA THR A 276 -18.51 14.00 8.35
C THR A 276 -17.99 14.86 9.50
N TYR A 277 -18.72 15.92 9.84
CA TYR A 277 -18.44 16.74 11.01
C TYR A 277 -19.59 16.55 12.01
N ILE A 278 -19.40 15.64 12.98
CA ILE A 278 -20.29 15.47 14.11
C ILE A 278 -19.63 16.09 15.36
N PRO A 279 -20.27 17.05 16.06
CA PRO A 279 -19.74 17.62 17.30
C PRO A 279 -19.67 16.63 18.47
N ALA A 280 -20.66 15.76 18.65
CA ALA A 280 -20.68 14.78 19.74
C ALA A 280 -21.39 13.46 19.42
N VAL A 281 -20.87 12.39 20.02
CA VAL A 281 -21.58 11.12 20.24
C VAL A 281 -21.64 10.90 21.75
N ASP A 282 -22.84 10.76 22.32
CA ASP A 282 -23.05 10.37 23.70
C ASP A 282 -23.71 8.99 23.77
N GLY A 283 -22.94 7.98 24.17
CA GLY A 283 -23.36 6.58 24.21
C GLY A 283 -24.19 6.19 25.44
N ALA A 284 -24.59 7.13 26.31
CA ALA A 284 -25.39 6.87 27.49
C ALA A 284 -26.72 6.14 27.15
N GLY A 285 -27.20 5.29 28.07
CA GLY A 285 -28.43 4.50 27.91
C GLY A 285 -28.33 3.28 26.97
N ALA A 286 -27.20 3.07 26.28
CA ALA A 286 -26.94 1.84 25.52
C ALA A 286 -26.49 0.70 26.45
N SER A 287 -27.36 -0.27 26.73
CA SER A 287 -27.15 -1.34 27.72
C SER A 287 -25.97 -2.26 27.39
N LYS A 288 -25.70 -2.50 26.10
CA LYS A 288 -24.53 -3.26 25.62
C LYS A 288 -23.33 -2.37 25.28
N GLY A 289 -23.41 -1.08 25.61
CA GLY A 289 -22.45 -0.05 25.23
C GLY A 289 -22.58 0.40 23.77
N THR A 290 -22.08 1.61 23.50
CA THR A 290 -21.99 2.18 22.15
C THR A 290 -20.59 1.94 21.56
N GLU A 291 -20.51 1.37 20.36
CA GLU A 291 -19.27 1.26 19.58
C GLU A 291 -19.20 2.38 18.53
N VAL A 292 -18.11 3.17 18.53
CA VAL A 292 -17.88 4.23 17.53
C VAL A 292 -16.75 3.83 16.57
N THR A 293 -17.02 3.87 15.28
CA THR A 293 -16.02 3.73 14.20
C THR A 293 -15.81 5.05 13.50
N TYR A 294 -14.57 5.54 13.48
CA TYR A 294 -14.19 6.80 12.84
C TYR A 294 -13.45 6.55 11.52
N LYS A 295 -13.95 7.16 10.44
CA LYS A 295 -13.42 7.11 9.07
C LYS A 295 -13.21 8.55 8.56
N GLY A 296 -12.23 9.23 9.14
CA GLY A 296 -11.92 10.62 8.85
C GLY A 296 -11.30 10.87 7.48
N THR A 297 -11.02 12.15 7.22
CA THR A 297 -10.12 12.58 6.14
C THR A 297 -8.66 12.48 6.60
N GLU A 298 -7.72 12.90 5.75
CA GLU A 298 -6.29 12.94 6.08
C GLU A 298 -5.93 14.07 7.08
N TYR A 299 -6.87 14.97 7.38
CA TYR A 299 -6.66 16.07 8.32
C TYR A 299 -7.05 15.68 9.76
N LEU A 300 -6.40 16.31 10.74
CA LEU A 300 -6.69 16.09 12.16
C LEU A 300 -8.04 16.72 12.54
N MET A 301 -8.95 15.92 13.09
CA MET A 301 -10.21 16.41 13.67
C MET A 301 -10.09 16.51 15.19
N ASP A 302 -10.28 17.70 15.76
CA ASP A 302 -10.09 17.99 17.20
C ASP A 302 -11.37 18.37 17.97
N GLY A 303 -12.51 18.52 17.28
CA GLY A 303 -13.78 18.96 17.87
C GLY A 303 -14.71 17.85 18.38
N LEU A 304 -14.53 16.60 17.95
CA LEU A 304 -15.45 15.48 18.24
C LEU A 304 -15.40 15.08 19.72
N SER A 305 -16.54 15.16 20.40
CA SER A 305 -16.72 14.70 21.78
C SER A 305 -17.32 13.29 21.79
N LEU A 306 -16.68 12.34 22.47
CA LEU A 306 -17.11 10.95 22.58
C LEU A 306 -17.38 10.63 24.05
N SER A 307 -18.63 10.77 24.47
CA SER A 307 -19.05 10.53 25.86
C SER A 307 -19.68 9.15 26.00
N ASN A 308 -19.45 8.47 27.12
CA ASN A 308 -20.14 7.23 27.49
C ASN A 308 -20.09 6.10 26.44
N ILE A 309 -18.98 5.94 25.70
CA ILE A 309 -18.82 4.91 24.66
C ILE A 309 -18.02 3.70 25.15
N GLY A 310 -18.48 2.49 24.81
CA GLY A 310 -17.83 1.25 25.21
C GLY A 310 -16.60 0.90 24.35
N LYS A 311 -16.54 1.43 23.12
CA LYS A 311 -15.45 1.17 22.18
C LYS A 311 -15.25 2.31 21.18
N LEU A 312 -13.99 2.62 20.88
CA LEU A 312 -13.59 3.48 19.77
C LEU A 312 -12.66 2.72 18.82
N TYR A 313 -13.02 2.67 17.54
CA TYR A 313 -12.17 2.19 16.46
C TYR A 313 -11.85 3.33 15.49
N VAL A 314 -10.58 3.71 15.38
CA VAL A 314 -10.09 4.64 14.35
C VAL A 314 -9.70 3.80 13.14
N GLU A 315 -10.61 3.67 12.17
CA GLU A 315 -10.39 2.88 10.95
C GLU A 315 -9.64 3.67 9.87
N LYS A 316 -9.88 4.99 9.80
CA LYS A 316 -9.18 5.87 8.86
C LYS A 316 -9.01 7.28 9.40
N GLY A 317 -7.87 7.88 9.09
CA GLY A 317 -7.61 9.31 9.29
C GLY A 317 -7.04 9.64 10.67
N ASN A 318 -7.13 10.93 11.02
CA ASN A 318 -6.43 11.50 12.15
C ASN A 318 -7.43 12.05 13.17
N LEU A 319 -7.63 11.36 14.29
CA LEU A 319 -8.61 11.74 15.32
C LEU A 319 -7.92 12.24 16.59
N LYS A 320 -8.34 13.42 17.07
CA LYS A 320 -8.00 13.96 18.39
C LYS A 320 -9.30 14.25 19.15
N PRO A 321 -9.90 13.29 19.88
CA PRO A 321 -11.20 13.52 20.50
C PRO A 321 -11.10 14.64 21.56
N LYS A 322 -12.07 15.56 21.55
CA LYS A 322 -12.21 16.66 22.54
C LYS A 322 -12.55 16.11 23.93
N ALA A 323 -13.42 15.11 23.97
CA ALA A 323 -13.75 14.31 25.14
C ALA A 323 -13.76 12.83 24.74
N LEU A 324 -13.37 11.94 25.66
CA LEU A 324 -13.37 10.50 25.50
C LEU A 324 -13.69 9.86 26.85
N THR A 325 -14.92 9.42 27.06
CA THR A 325 -15.34 8.74 28.29
C THR A 325 -16.08 7.43 28.00
N SER A 326 -16.03 6.54 28.97
CA SER A 326 -16.70 5.24 29.03
C SER A 326 -18.01 5.32 29.83
N PRO A 327 -18.97 4.40 29.61
CA PRO A 327 -20.16 4.29 30.45
C PRO A 327 -19.75 4.09 31.92
N ASN A 328 -20.43 4.77 32.85
CA ASN A 328 -20.25 4.59 34.30
C ASN A 328 -18.79 4.70 34.79
N SER A 329 -17.95 5.49 34.10
CA SER A 329 -16.50 5.59 34.36
C SER A 329 -15.75 4.25 34.33
N GLN A 330 -16.23 3.28 33.54
CA GLN A 330 -15.57 1.99 33.33
C GLN A 330 -14.34 2.12 32.41
N ARG A 331 -13.85 1.01 31.86
CA ARG A 331 -12.73 1.01 30.92
C ARG A 331 -13.22 0.94 29.47
N ILE A 332 -12.62 1.74 28.58
CA ILE A 332 -12.97 1.80 27.16
C ILE A 332 -12.16 0.79 26.33
N ASN A 333 -12.75 0.20 25.29
CA ASN A 333 -11.99 -0.59 24.31
C ASN A 333 -11.48 0.31 23.18
N LEU A 334 -10.19 0.22 22.83
CA LEU A 334 -9.58 1.08 21.82
C LEU A 334 -8.97 0.23 20.69
N ALA A 335 -9.19 0.65 19.45
CA ALA A 335 -8.55 0.06 18.28
C ALA A 335 -8.12 1.13 17.27
N ILE A 336 -6.97 0.92 16.62
CA ILE A 336 -6.41 1.84 15.61
C ILE A 336 -5.99 1.00 14.40
N ALA A 337 -6.58 1.24 13.23
CA ALA A 337 -6.18 0.60 11.99
C ALA A 337 -4.76 1.04 11.56
N ALA A 338 -4.16 0.30 10.62
CA ALA A 338 -2.94 0.75 9.94
C ALA A 338 -3.15 2.16 9.33
N ASP A 339 -2.06 2.93 9.28
CA ASP A 339 -1.99 4.29 8.71
C ASP A 339 -2.93 5.34 9.34
N SER A 340 -3.61 5.01 10.45
CA SER A 340 -4.49 5.91 11.20
C SER A 340 -3.82 6.46 12.46
N ILE A 341 -4.23 7.63 12.93
CA ILE A 341 -3.69 8.27 14.14
C ILE A 341 -4.80 8.51 15.16
N LEU A 342 -4.60 8.02 16.38
CA LEU A 342 -5.39 8.39 17.56
C LEU A 342 -4.52 9.26 18.48
N ASN A 343 -4.89 10.53 18.61
CA ASN A 343 -4.19 11.51 19.41
C ASN A 343 -4.94 11.81 20.71
N LEU A 344 -4.43 11.28 21.81
CA LEU A 344 -4.96 11.46 23.16
C LEU A 344 -4.07 12.39 23.99
N SER A 345 -3.37 13.34 23.36
CA SER A 345 -2.46 14.27 24.05
C SER A 345 -3.11 15.14 25.13
N ASN A 346 -4.42 15.33 25.05
CA ASN A 346 -5.19 16.18 25.96
C ASN A 346 -5.58 15.46 27.27
N TYR A 347 -5.34 14.16 27.39
CA TYR A 347 -5.79 13.34 28.51
C TYR A 347 -4.63 13.03 29.46
N ALA A 348 -4.85 13.19 30.77
CA ALA A 348 -3.82 12.91 31.78
C ALA A 348 -3.71 11.41 32.10
N ASN A 349 -4.83 10.69 32.21
CA ASN A 349 -4.84 9.24 32.37
C ASN A 349 -6.03 8.67 31.59
N ILE A 350 -5.89 7.46 31.05
CA ILE A 350 -6.92 6.79 30.24
C ILE A 350 -7.00 5.33 30.67
N ALA A 351 -8.17 4.92 31.17
CA ALA A 351 -8.42 3.56 31.61
C ALA A 351 -9.03 2.75 30.45
N VAL A 352 -8.26 1.83 29.92
CA VAL A 352 -8.56 1.01 28.74
C VAL A 352 -8.77 -0.43 29.17
N ASN A 353 -9.73 -1.10 28.54
CA ASN A 353 -9.95 -2.52 28.73
C ASN A 353 -9.02 -3.26 27.76
N ASP A 354 -9.41 -3.37 26.48
CA ASP A 354 -8.56 -3.93 25.44
C ASP A 354 -8.01 -2.84 24.50
N PHE A 355 -6.75 -3.00 24.06
CA PHE A 355 -6.09 -2.15 23.07
C PHE A 355 -5.59 -2.98 21.88
N ASN A 356 -6.17 -2.74 20.69
CA ASN A 356 -5.72 -3.35 19.44
C ASN A 356 -4.98 -2.34 18.55
N GLY A 357 -3.67 -2.51 18.46
CA GLY A 357 -2.75 -1.60 17.80
C GLY A 357 -2.47 -1.92 16.33
N GLY A 358 -2.60 -0.92 15.46
CA GLY A 358 -2.15 -0.99 14.06
C GLY A 358 -1.49 0.29 13.55
N GLY A 359 -2.03 1.45 13.94
CA GLY A 359 -1.55 2.77 13.51
C GLY A 359 -0.67 3.47 14.57
N LYS A 360 -0.88 4.78 14.72
CA LYS A 360 -0.15 5.63 15.67
C LYS A 360 -1.01 6.03 16.87
N LEU A 361 -0.45 5.91 18.07
CA LEU A 361 -0.99 6.44 19.33
C LEU A 361 -0.12 7.60 19.81
N ILE A 362 -0.74 8.76 20.04
CA ILE A 362 -0.06 9.94 20.62
C ILE A 362 -0.60 10.21 22.02
N LEU A 363 0.28 10.26 23.03
CA LEU A 363 -0.06 10.59 24.42
C LEU A 363 0.56 11.92 24.87
N GLY A 364 0.01 12.52 25.94
CA GLY A 364 0.56 13.72 26.56
C GLY A 364 1.86 13.41 27.33
N LYS A 365 2.71 14.42 27.55
CA LYS A 365 4.03 14.24 28.20
C LYS A 365 4.03 13.47 29.52
N ASN A 366 2.97 13.63 30.33
CA ASN A 366 2.82 12.97 31.64
C ASN A 366 1.70 11.93 31.63
N ALA A 367 1.19 11.56 30.46
CA ALA A 367 -0.03 10.77 30.35
C ALA A 367 0.21 9.26 30.54
N VAL A 368 -0.78 8.55 31.05
CA VAL A 368 -0.75 7.09 31.19
C VAL A 368 -1.99 6.46 30.55
N MET A 369 -1.78 5.49 29.66
CA MET A 369 -2.81 4.56 29.21
C MET A 369 -2.68 3.27 30.02
N ASP A 370 -3.63 3.01 30.91
CA ASP A 370 -3.70 1.79 31.70
C ASP A 370 -4.59 0.78 30.98
N VAL A 371 -4.02 -0.34 30.53
CA VAL A 371 -4.71 -1.41 29.79
C VAL A 371 -4.87 -2.63 30.69
N SER A 372 -6.09 -2.93 31.12
CA SER A 372 -6.37 -4.05 32.04
C SER A 372 -6.52 -5.39 31.34
N GLY A 373 -6.89 -5.41 30.06
CA GLY A 373 -7.22 -6.57 29.25
C GLY A 373 -6.13 -6.90 28.24
N ASP A 374 -6.55 -7.26 27.03
CA ASP A 374 -5.67 -7.63 25.94
C ASP A 374 -5.00 -6.41 25.31
N LEU A 375 -3.67 -6.48 25.16
CA LEU A 375 -2.89 -5.52 24.38
C LEU A 375 -2.25 -6.28 23.21
N THR A 376 -2.63 -5.92 21.99
CA THR A 376 -2.34 -6.68 20.75
C THR A 376 -1.86 -5.78 19.61
N GLY A 377 -1.27 -6.40 18.58
CA GLY A 377 -0.88 -5.71 17.35
C GLY A 377 0.42 -4.89 17.44
N LYS A 378 0.60 -3.95 16.51
CA LYS A 378 1.79 -3.10 16.39
C LYS A 378 1.39 -1.63 16.37
N THR A 379 2.05 -0.79 17.16
CA THR A 379 1.69 0.64 17.24
C THR A 379 2.91 1.54 17.23
N VAL A 380 2.84 2.62 16.45
CA VAL A 380 3.79 3.72 16.57
C VAL A 380 3.39 4.56 17.79
N PHE A 381 4.24 4.61 18.80
CA PHE A 381 4.03 5.43 19.98
C PHE A 381 4.77 6.76 19.85
N GLU A 382 4.09 7.87 20.15
CA GLU A 382 4.68 9.21 20.22
C GLU A 382 4.18 9.99 21.44
N VAL A 383 5.05 10.82 22.00
CA VAL A 383 4.67 11.87 22.94
C VAL A 383 4.33 13.14 22.17
N SER A 384 3.29 13.85 22.61
CA SER A 384 2.81 15.11 22.01
C SER A 384 3.91 16.16 21.82
N GLY A 385 3.86 16.90 20.71
CA GLY A 385 4.86 17.93 20.36
C GLY A 385 6.00 17.43 19.48
N GLY A 386 5.86 16.24 18.90
CA GLY A 386 6.78 15.70 17.90
C GLY A 386 6.70 16.42 16.55
N TYR A 387 7.78 16.32 15.77
CA TYR A 387 7.88 16.89 14.42
C TYR A 387 8.71 15.96 13.51
N GLY A 388 8.45 15.96 12.21
CA GLY A 388 9.25 15.24 11.21
C GLY A 388 9.31 13.71 11.38
N GLY A 389 8.32 13.10 12.06
CA GLY A 389 8.31 11.66 12.37
C GLY A 389 9.09 11.28 13.64
N THR A 390 9.52 12.25 14.45
CA THR A 390 10.06 12.05 15.80
C THR A 390 9.01 12.37 16.86
N SER A 391 9.11 11.70 18.01
CA SER A 391 8.32 12.02 19.21
C SER A 391 8.64 13.42 19.75
N GLY A 392 7.68 14.00 20.48
CA GLY A 392 7.93 15.09 21.41
C GLY A 392 8.79 14.65 22.60
N MET A 393 9.16 15.59 23.45
CA MET A 393 10.02 15.36 24.62
C MET A 393 9.36 14.43 25.64
N ALA A 394 9.83 13.18 25.70
CA ALA A 394 9.37 12.18 26.64
C ALA A 394 9.96 12.39 28.04
N THR A 395 9.17 12.10 29.06
CA THR A 395 9.60 12.05 30.46
C THR A 395 10.33 10.73 30.69
N GLU A 396 11.59 10.81 31.10
CA GLU A 396 12.41 9.64 31.42
C GLU A 396 11.87 8.87 32.63
N ASN A 397 11.91 7.54 32.56
CA ASN A 397 11.38 6.60 33.56
C ASN A 397 9.88 6.76 33.82
N HIS A 398 9.12 7.32 32.87
CA HIS A 398 7.66 7.36 32.93
C HIS A 398 7.03 6.17 32.21
N ALA A 399 6.04 5.54 32.86
CA ALA A 399 5.23 4.47 32.28
C ALA A 399 4.06 5.06 31.48
N TYR A 400 4.22 5.13 30.17
CA TYR A 400 3.19 5.66 29.27
C TYR A 400 2.07 4.66 29.00
N ILE A 401 2.38 3.36 28.92
CA ILE A 401 1.39 2.29 28.80
C ILE A 401 1.60 1.32 29.96
N LYS A 402 0.59 1.15 30.82
CA LYS A 402 0.58 0.08 31.83
C LYS A 402 -0.20 -1.10 31.29
N CYS A 403 0.33 -2.32 31.41
CA CYS A 403 -0.36 -3.52 30.98
C CYS A 403 0.22 -4.77 31.64
N ARG A 404 -0.47 -5.92 31.52
CA ARG A 404 0.00 -7.19 32.10
C ARG A 404 1.26 -7.72 31.40
N PRO A 405 2.16 -8.47 32.07
CA PRO A 405 3.37 -9.03 31.47
C PRO A 405 3.13 -9.92 30.24
N ASP A 406 2.05 -10.68 30.24
CA ASP A 406 1.66 -11.72 29.27
C ASP A 406 1.03 -11.18 27.97
N THR A 407 0.85 -9.86 27.86
CA THR A 407 0.31 -9.21 26.64
C THR A 407 1.25 -9.27 25.43
N GLY A 408 0.67 -9.42 24.22
CA GLY A 408 1.41 -9.73 22.98
C GLY A 408 1.67 -8.56 22.01
N GLY A 409 1.08 -7.38 22.23
CA GLY A 409 1.29 -6.22 21.36
C GLY A 409 2.62 -5.51 21.58
N THR A 410 3.09 -4.78 20.56
CA THR A 410 4.41 -4.14 20.53
C THR A 410 4.34 -2.69 20.10
N PHE A 411 5.16 -1.83 20.71
CA PHE A 411 5.29 -0.43 20.34
C PHE A 411 6.63 -0.14 19.66
N THR A 412 6.61 0.69 18.62
CA THR A 412 7.80 1.31 18.02
C THR A 412 7.83 2.78 18.40
N PHE A 413 8.98 3.30 18.80
CA PHE A 413 9.16 4.66 19.27
C PHE A 413 10.40 5.29 18.62
N THR A 414 10.21 6.44 17.98
CA THR A 414 11.30 7.28 17.48
C THR A 414 11.45 8.44 18.47
N PRO A 415 12.50 8.49 19.31
CA PRO A 415 12.67 9.56 20.29
C PRO A 415 12.81 10.93 19.62
N ASN A 416 12.66 11.99 20.41
CA ASN A 416 13.10 13.32 20.00
C ASN A 416 14.63 13.32 19.77
N TYR A 417 15.12 14.13 18.83
CA TYR A 417 16.55 14.26 18.53
C TYR A 417 17.40 14.69 19.76
N ALA A 418 16.82 15.41 20.73
CA ALA A 418 17.49 15.75 21.98
C ALA A 418 17.49 14.60 23.02
N GLN A 419 16.87 13.46 22.69
CA GLN A 419 16.62 12.32 23.59
C GLN A 419 16.88 10.96 22.93
N GLU A 420 17.78 10.88 21.94
CA GLU A 420 18.14 9.62 21.25
C GLU A 420 18.63 8.50 22.20
N TYR A 421 18.99 8.84 23.44
CA TYR A 421 19.34 7.90 24.52
C TYR A 421 18.12 7.19 25.17
N LEU A 422 16.89 7.61 24.86
CA LEU A 422 15.66 6.99 25.37
C LEU A 422 15.15 5.91 24.42
N GLY A 423 14.87 4.73 24.99
CA GLY A 423 14.10 3.67 24.34
C GLY A 423 12.71 3.54 24.98
N PHE A 424 11.77 2.95 24.23
CA PHE A 424 10.45 2.60 24.78
C PHE A 424 10.40 1.09 25.00
N VAL A 425 10.51 0.67 26.27
CA VAL A 425 10.86 -0.71 26.64
C VAL A 425 9.80 -1.29 27.57
N LYS A 426 9.31 -2.49 27.24
CA LYS A 426 8.45 -3.30 28.11
C LYS A 426 9.28 -3.82 29.30
N GLN A 427 8.86 -3.46 30.49
CA GLN A 427 9.45 -3.90 31.75
C GLN A 427 8.93 -5.29 32.15
N ALA A 428 9.59 -5.92 33.14
CA ALA A 428 9.19 -7.24 33.64
C ALA A 428 7.79 -7.27 34.29
N ASN A 429 7.29 -6.14 34.78
CA ASN A 429 5.91 -6.01 35.28
C ASN A 429 4.87 -5.83 34.16
N GLY A 430 5.29 -5.70 32.91
CA GLY A 430 4.46 -5.49 31.74
C GLY A 430 4.36 -4.04 31.24
N ASP A 431 4.73 -3.05 32.06
CA ASP A 431 4.62 -1.63 31.69
C ASP A 431 5.59 -1.27 30.56
N TRP A 432 5.15 -0.45 29.60
CA TRP A 432 6.02 0.17 28.61
C TRP A 432 6.44 1.57 29.09
N MET A 433 7.75 1.72 29.28
CA MET A 433 8.36 2.90 29.87
C MET A 433 9.34 3.56 28.90
N ALA A 434 9.38 4.90 28.90
CA ALA A 434 10.44 5.65 28.22
C ALA A 434 11.67 5.71 29.13
N VAL A 435 12.54 4.71 29.04
CA VAL A 435 13.73 4.58 29.91
C VAL A 435 14.98 5.00 29.16
N ARG A 436 16.02 5.42 29.88
CA ARG A 436 17.38 5.33 29.33
C ARG A 436 17.64 3.87 28.93
N ASN A 437 18.32 3.69 27.81
CA ASN A 437 18.84 2.39 27.42
C ASN A 437 20.00 1.99 28.36
N GLY A 438 19.67 1.64 29.60
CA GLY A 438 20.54 1.07 30.62
C GLY A 438 21.38 2.03 31.48
N GLN A 439 21.71 1.50 32.67
CA GLN A 439 23.03 1.55 33.32
C GLN A 439 23.44 2.74 34.21
N ALA A 440 23.91 2.37 35.42
CA ALA A 440 25.07 3.03 36.01
C ALA A 440 26.32 2.57 35.22
N MET A 441 26.65 3.31 34.16
CA MET A 441 27.76 2.97 33.27
C MET A 441 29.11 3.32 33.91
N VAL A 442 29.99 2.34 34.02
CA VAL A 442 31.43 2.59 34.11
C VAL A 442 32.00 2.63 32.70
N SER A 443 32.89 3.59 32.43
CA SER A 443 33.63 3.64 31.17
C SER A 443 34.96 2.92 31.39
N ILE A 444 35.18 1.80 30.71
CA ILE A 444 36.49 1.16 30.66
C ILE A 444 37.19 1.66 29.40
N GLY A 445 38.37 2.25 29.58
CA GLY A 445 39.21 2.72 28.49
C GLY A 445 40.22 1.66 28.07
N TYR A 446 40.58 1.67 26.79
CA TYR A 446 41.71 0.92 26.26
C TYR A 446 42.53 1.83 25.35
N GLN A 447 43.85 1.77 25.44
CA GLN A 447 44.74 2.55 24.59
C GLN A 447 46.03 1.79 24.26
N PRO A 448 46.69 2.08 23.13
CA PRO A 448 48.07 1.63 22.91
C PRO A 448 49.05 2.51 23.69
N ASP A 449 50.24 2.00 24.02
CA ASP A 449 51.34 2.78 24.57
C ASP A 449 51.90 3.81 23.57
N ASP A 450 51.82 3.49 22.28
CA ASP A 450 52.11 4.38 21.16
C ASP A 450 51.26 3.97 19.95
N THR A 451 50.41 4.90 19.46
CA THR A 451 49.51 4.68 18.32
C THR A 451 50.22 4.39 16.99
N LYS A 452 51.56 4.53 16.92
CA LYS A 452 52.38 4.15 15.76
C LYS A 452 52.84 2.68 15.79
N LYS A 453 52.72 2.02 16.94
CA LYS A 453 53.14 0.62 17.16
C LYS A 453 51.98 -0.36 17.20
N GLY A 454 50.81 0.11 17.56
CA GLY A 454 49.61 -0.71 17.69
C GLY A 454 48.38 0.13 17.90
N ASN A 455 47.23 -0.52 17.78
CA ASN A 455 45.95 0.02 18.16
C ASN A 455 45.19 -1.02 19.01
N VAL A 456 44.02 -0.62 19.49
CA VAL A 456 43.13 -1.47 20.28
C VAL A 456 41.80 -1.57 19.55
N SER A 457 41.19 -2.76 19.50
CA SER A 457 39.99 -3.01 18.68
C SER A 457 38.80 -2.13 19.05
N ILE A 458 38.71 -1.77 20.33
CA ILE A 458 37.85 -0.71 20.86
C ILE A 458 38.68 0.18 21.79
N GLN A 459 38.49 1.50 21.73
CA GLN A 459 39.20 2.48 22.58
C GLN A 459 38.53 2.67 23.95
N GLY A 460 37.31 2.16 24.08
CA GLY A 460 36.62 2.07 25.35
C GLY A 460 35.23 1.50 25.17
N GLU A 461 34.67 1.01 26.26
CA GLU A 461 33.30 0.52 26.34
C GLU A 461 32.61 1.09 27.58
N LYS A 462 31.30 1.32 27.46
CA LYS A 462 30.46 1.68 28.60
C LYS A 462 29.62 0.48 29.00
N ILE A 463 29.94 -0.10 30.16
CA ILE A 463 29.33 -1.34 30.63
C ILE A 463 28.59 -1.11 31.95
N ASP A 464 27.62 -1.98 32.23
CA ASP A 464 26.95 -1.99 33.52
C ASP A 464 27.95 -2.45 34.60
N SER A 465 28.11 -1.66 35.67
CA SER A 465 29.13 -1.94 36.68
C SER A 465 28.95 -3.27 37.41
N LYS A 466 27.75 -3.87 37.40
CA LYS A 466 27.44 -5.10 38.13
C LYS A 466 27.12 -6.28 37.20
N ASN A 467 26.31 -6.03 36.18
CA ASN A 467 25.75 -7.06 35.29
C ASN A 467 26.34 -7.02 33.88
N GLY A 468 27.27 -6.10 33.60
CA GLY A 468 27.91 -5.95 32.30
C GLY A 468 28.72 -7.19 31.94
N SER A 469 28.80 -7.48 30.66
CA SER A 469 29.77 -8.43 30.09
C SER A 469 30.67 -7.62 29.17
N PRO A 470 31.85 -7.15 29.63
CA PRO A 470 32.75 -6.40 28.78
C PRO A 470 33.11 -7.21 27.55
N GLN A 471 33.08 -6.56 26.40
CA GLN A 471 33.64 -7.12 25.17
C GLN A 471 35.15 -7.31 25.33
N GLY A 472 35.82 -6.46 26.12
CA GLY A 472 37.26 -6.40 26.13
C GLY A 472 37.82 -5.81 24.84
N SER A 473 39.14 -5.63 24.81
CA SER A 473 39.81 -5.09 23.63
C SER A 473 40.96 -6.00 23.19
N ALA A 474 41.06 -6.21 21.88
CA ALA A 474 42.19 -6.88 21.27
C ALA A 474 43.30 -5.86 20.99
N ALA A 475 44.50 -6.14 21.48
CA ALA A 475 45.71 -5.43 21.11
C ALA A 475 46.07 -5.83 19.67
N ASN A 476 45.79 -4.94 18.73
CA ASN A 476 46.12 -5.14 17.32
C ASN A 476 47.48 -4.51 17.06
N GLU A 477 48.46 -5.35 16.78
CA GLU A 477 49.81 -4.90 16.47
C GLU A 477 49.82 -4.18 15.11
N GLU A 478 50.37 -2.97 15.06
CA GLU A 478 50.68 -2.40 13.76
C GLU A 478 51.79 -3.22 13.12
N LYS A 479 51.76 -3.29 11.79
CA LYS A 479 52.65 -4.15 11.02
C LYS A 479 54.10 -3.94 11.45
N GLY A 480 54.72 -4.99 11.99
CA GLY A 480 56.13 -5.02 12.40
C GLY A 480 56.40 -4.68 13.85
N TYR A 481 55.37 -4.60 14.66
CA TYR A 481 55.45 -4.65 16.11
C TYR A 481 54.83 -5.97 16.61
N HIS A 482 55.07 -6.31 17.87
CA HIS A 482 54.40 -7.40 18.58
C HIS A 482 53.87 -6.87 19.90
N PHE A 483 52.74 -7.44 20.32
CA PHE A 483 52.13 -7.14 21.59
C PHE A 483 52.93 -7.85 22.69
N GLN A 484 53.26 -7.11 23.75
CA GLN A 484 53.96 -7.65 24.91
C GLN A 484 53.02 -7.98 26.05
N LYS A 485 52.21 -7.00 26.48
CA LYS A 485 51.37 -7.09 27.67
C LYS A 485 50.39 -5.91 27.82
N TRP A 486 49.33 -6.15 28.57
CA TRP A 486 48.42 -5.11 29.07
C TRP A 486 48.89 -4.63 30.45
N THR A 487 48.79 -3.33 30.70
CA THR A 487 49.06 -2.71 32.00
C THR A 487 47.91 -1.84 32.47
N ASP A 488 47.73 -1.72 33.79
CA ASP A 488 46.83 -0.72 34.40
C ASP A 488 47.43 0.69 34.38
N GLU A 489 46.67 1.67 34.89
CA GLU A 489 47.10 3.07 35.02
C GLU A 489 48.29 3.28 35.98
N SER A 490 48.58 2.29 36.85
CA SER A 490 49.76 2.27 37.74
C SER A 490 50.98 1.58 37.10
N GLY A 491 50.85 1.06 35.88
CA GLY A 491 51.92 0.33 35.17
C GLY A 491 52.08 -1.15 35.57
N ASN A 492 51.22 -1.67 36.45
CA ASN A 492 51.24 -3.10 36.80
C ASN A 492 50.76 -3.94 35.61
N THR A 493 51.29 -5.14 35.46
CA THR A 493 50.90 -6.03 34.35
C THR A 493 49.61 -6.77 34.70
N VAL A 494 48.56 -6.54 33.91
CA VAL A 494 47.21 -7.12 34.14
C VAL A 494 46.87 -8.28 33.21
N GLY A 495 47.63 -8.49 32.14
CA GLY A 495 47.45 -9.63 31.23
C GLY A 495 48.51 -9.71 30.14
N THR A 496 48.74 -10.92 29.64
CA THR A 496 49.65 -11.21 28.51
C THR A 496 48.92 -11.77 27.29
N ASP A 497 47.60 -11.97 27.38
CA ASP A 497 46.78 -12.37 26.25
C ASP A 497 46.48 -11.18 25.33
N ARG A 498 46.47 -11.43 24.02
CA ARG A 498 46.23 -10.38 23.01
C ARG A 498 44.84 -9.75 23.15
N HIS A 499 43.83 -10.55 23.47
CA HIS A 499 42.50 -10.05 23.77
C HIS A 499 42.30 -10.01 25.28
N PHE A 500 42.22 -8.80 25.82
CA PHE A 500 42.06 -8.57 27.25
C PHE A 500 40.63 -8.20 27.58
N ILE A 501 40.03 -9.00 28.46
CA ILE A 501 38.74 -8.74 29.06
C ILE A 501 39.01 -8.37 30.53
N PRO A 502 38.67 -7.14 30.97
CA PRO A 502 38.88 -6.71 32.34
C PRO A 502 38.09 -7.60 33.30
N GLN A 503 38.67 -7.85 34.47
CA GLN A 503 38.06 -8.67 35.52
C GLN A 503 37.40 -7.79 36.57
N LYS A 504 36.42 -8.36 37.29
CA LYS A 504 35.75 -7.68 38.40
C LYS A 504 36.69 -7.53 39.60
N THR A 505 36.51 -6.46 40.38
CA THR A 505 37.23 -6.30 41.65
C THR A 505 36.73 -7.30 42.69
N ALA A 506 37.43 -7.40 43.84
CA ALA A 506 37.03 -8.28 44.93
C ALA A 506 35.61 -8.01 45.48
N ALA A 507 35.05 -6.82 45.22
CA ALA A 507 33.67 -6.46 45.55
C ALA A 507 32.62 -6.94 44.51
N GLY A 508 33.03 -7.62 43.44
CA GLY A 508 32.13 -8.21 42.43
C GLY A 508 31.60 -7.23 41.38
N VAL A 509 32.27 -6.07 41.22
CA VAL A 509 31.89 -4.99 40.29
C VAL A 509 33.04 -4.64 39.32
N TYR A 510 32.70 -3.95 38.24
CA TYR A 510 33.65 -3.26 37.36
C TYR A 510 33.80 -1.81 37.79
N GLU A 511 35.03 -1.31 37.74
CA GLU A 511 35.39 0.07 38.05
C GLU A 511 35.86 0.80 36.79
N GLN A 512 35.81 2.13 36.80
CA GLN A 512 36.32 2.95 35.70
C GLN A 512 37.86 2.95 35.73
N MET A 513 38.48 2.49 34.64
CA MET A 513 39.94 2.38 34.49
C MET A 513 40.31 2.35 33.00
N THR A 514 41.51 2.82 32.68
CA THR A 514 42.12 2.75 31.34
C THR A 514 43.24 1.72 31.31
N TYR A 515 43.12 0.69 30.47
CA TYR A 515 44.16 -0.31 30.28
C TYR A 515 45.02 0.00 29.05
N THR A 516 46.33 -0.14 29.19
CA THR A 516 47.29 0.19 28.12
C THR A 516 47.89 -1.08 27.51
N ALA A 517 47.74 -1.26 26.20
CA ALA A 517 48.41 -2.31 25.43
C ALA A 517 49.82 -1.85 25.06
N ASN A 518 50.83 -2.61 25.47
CA ASN A 518 52.23 -2.26 25.25
C ASN A 518 52.80 -3.04 24.05
N PHE A 519 53.39 -2.34 23.08
CA PHE A 519 53.95 -2.91 21.86
C PHE A 519 55.46 -2.64 21.71
N ALA A 520 56.19 -3.60 21.14
CA ALA A 520 57.61 -3.50 20.86
C ALA A 520 57.95 -3.81 19.40
N PRO A 521 59.00 -3.20 18.82
CA PRO A 521 59.39 -3.44 17.43
C PRO A 521 59.91 -4.86 17.24
N ASN A 522 59.52 -5.49 16.13
CA ASN A 522 59.95 -6.84 15.77
C ASN A 522 61.41 -6.85 15.34
N THR A 523 62.12 -7.91 15.68
CA THR A 523 63.51 -8.14 15.29
C THR A 523 63.58 -9.29 14.28
N TYR A 524 64.47 -9.18 13.30
CA TYR A 524 64.61 -10.21 12.26
C TYR A 524 66.06 -10.30 11.77
N LYS A 525 66.37 -11.36 11.04
CA LYS A 525 67.68 -11.58 10.42
C LYS A 525 67.56 -11.53 8.89
N VAL A 526 68.65 -11.16 8.25
CA VAL A 526 68.78 -11.11 6.79
C VAL A 526 69.98 -11.95 6.38
N ALA A 527 69.73 -12.99 5.59
CA ALA A 527 70.73 -13.89 5.01
C ALA A 527 70.78 -13.70 3.49
N PHE A 528 71.87 -14.08 2.83
CA PHE A 528 72.02 -13.91 1.38
C PHE A 528 72.36 -15.24 0.68
N LYS A 529 71.78 -15.50 -0.50
CA LYS A 529 72.04 -16.70 -1.31
C LYS A 529 72.32 -16.34 -2.77
N ALA A 530 73.35 -16.98 -3.35
CA ALA A 530 73.84 -16.73 -4.70
C ALA A 530 72.85 -17.06 -5.84
N ASN A 531 71.93 -17.99 -5.59
CA ASN A 531 70.73 -18.22 -6.39
C ASN A 531 70.99 -18.40 -7.91
N GLY A 532 71.80 -19.40 -8.24
CA GLY A 532 72.27 -19.68 -9.61
C GLY A 532 73.49 -18.86 -10.05
N GLY A 533 73.99 -17.96 -9.21
CA GLY A 533 75.37 -17.47 -9.24
C GLY A 533 76.31 -18.25 -8.31
N SER A 534 77.58 -17.87 -8.28
CA SER A 534 78.67 -18.50 -7.53
C SER A 534 79.43 -17.49 -6.64
N GLY A 535 80.04 -17.98 -5.55
CA GLY A 535 80.81 -17.20 -4.58
C GLY A 535 80.71 -17.74 -3.14
N THR A 536 81.40 -17.12 -2.19
CA THR A 536 81.38 -17.48 -0.75
C THR A 536 80.13 -16.97 -0.03
N GLU A 537 79.63 -17.69 0.98
CA GLU A 537 78.41 -17.30 1.70
C GLU A 537 78.60 -16.03 2.54
N MET A 538 77.69 -15.05 2.35
CA MET A 538 77.72 -13.79 3.07
C MET A 538 77.16 -13.93 4.49
N LYS A 539 77.75 -13.23 5.45
CA LYS A 539 77.29 -13.23 6.86
C LYS A 539 75.86 -12.71 6.99
N GLN A 540 75.08 -13.31 7.89
CA GLN A 540 73.76 -12.81 8.25
C GLN A 540 73.86 -11.48 9.02
N GLN A 541 72.86 -10.62 8.85
CA GLN A 541 72.74 -9.33 9.54
C GLN A 541 71.45 -9.33 10.39
N GLN A 542 71.49 -8.76 11.60
CA GLN A 542 70.30 -8.57 12.44
C GLN A 542 69.72 -7.16 12.26
N PHE A 543 68.40 -7.09 12.16
CA PHE A 543 67.63 -5.88 11.88
C PHE A 543 66.53 -5.69 12.93
N VAL A 544 66.17 -4.42 13.17
CA VAL A 544 65.05 -4.01 14.03
C VAL A 544 64.02 -3.29 13.18
N TYR A 545 62.76 -3.66 13.33
CA TYR A 545 61.66 -3.00 12.64
C TYR A 545 61.50 -1.55 13.11
N GLY A 546 61.22 -0.64 12.18
CA GLY A 546 61.23 0.80 12.44
C GLY A 546 62.59 1.46 12.24
N THR A 547 63.69 0.72 12.16
CA THR A 547 65.04 1.26 11.95
C THR A 547 65.51 1.06 10.50
N GLU A 548 66.14 2.08 9.92
CA GLU A 548 66.81 1.96 8.62
C GLU A 548 68.25 1.46 8.81
N GLN A 549 68.62 0.41 8.09
CA GLN A 549 69.91 -0.27 8.22
C GLN A 549 70.42 -0.71 6.85
N LYS A 550 71.74 -0.74 6.65
CA LYS A 550 72.35 -0.97 5.34
C LYS A 550 72.56 -2.44 5.03
N LEU A 551 72.12 -2.90 3.85
CA LEU A 551 72.48 -4.23 3.36
C LEU A 551 73.97 -4.31 3.00
N SER A 552 74.56 -5.47 3.23
CA SER A 552 75.88 -5.81 2.68
C SER A 552 75.83 -5.80 1.15
N ARG A 553 76.93 -5.37 0.51
CA ARG A 553 77.09 -5.43 -0.94
C ARG A 553 77.29 -6.87 -1.41
N ASN A 554 76.77 -7.19 -2.58
CA ASN A 554 76.83 -8.50 -3.21
C ASN A 554 78.26 -8.90 -3.57
N THR A 555 78.63 -10.12 -3.17
CA THR A 555 79.92 -10.75 -3.51
C THR A 555 79.78 -11.93 -4.49
N TYR A 556 78.56 -12.25 -4.94
CA TYR A 556 78.31 -13.34 -5.90
C TYR A 556 78.40 -12.88 -7.36
N THR A 557 78.69 -13.81 -8.29
CA THR A 557 78.75 -13.56 -9.74
C THR A 557 77.93 -14.59 -10.55
N ARG A 558 77.48 -14.25 -11.77
CA ARG A 558 76.81 -15.18 -12.70
C ARG A 558 77.04 -14.78 -14.15
N GLN A 559 77.38 -15.74 -15.00
CA GLN A 559 77.71 -15.51 -16.41
C GLN A 559 76.50 -15.05 -17.23
N ASN A 560 76.70 -14.15 -18.20
CA ASN A 560 75.72 -13.62 -19.17
C ASN A 560 74.48 -12.90 -18.59
N TYR A 561 74.46 -12.62 -17.29
CA TYR A 561 73.38 -11.95 -16.59
C TYR A 561 74.00 -10.89 -15.66
N THR A 562 73.44 -9.69 -15.63
CA THR A 562 73.91 -8.66 -14.69
C THR A 562 73.25 -8.88 -13.33
N PHE A 563 74.01 -8.77 -12.23
CA PHE A 563 73.40 -8.68 -10.89
C PHE A 563 72.51 -7.44 -10.86
N ALA A 564 71.21 -7.67 -10.72
CA ALA A 564 70.22 -6.62 -10.81
C ALA A 564 69.64 -6.25 -9.43
N GLY A 565 69.90 -7.08 -8.42
CA GLY A 565 69.57 -6.84 -7.02
C GLY A 565 69.14 -8.11 -6.28
N TRP A 566 68.59 -7.92 -5.08
CA TRP A 566 68.20 -8.98 -4.15
C TRP A 566 66.69 -9.20 -4.15
N ALA A 567 66.23 -10.45 -4.25
CA ALA A 567 64.82 -10.85 -4.08
C ALA A 567 64.56 -11.55 -2.75
N LEU A 568 63.33 -11.45 -2.25
CA LEU A 568 62.88 -12.12 -1.03
C LEU A 568 62.61 -13.63 -1.18
N LYS A 569 62.73 -14.17 -2.40
CA LYS A 569 62.54 -15.58 -2.76
C LYS A 569 63.51 -15.96 -3.88
N SER A 570 63.87 -17.24 -4.00
CA SER A 570 64.80 -17.75 -5.02
C SER A 570 64.34 -17.45 -6.45
N ASP A 571 63.03 -17.49 -6.70
CA ASP A 571 62.40 -17.18 -7.98
C ASP A 571 61.91 -15.72 -8.12
N GLY A 572 61.87 -14.96 -7.03
CA GLY A 572 61.21 -13.66 -6.92
C GLY A 572 61.84 -12.49 -7.70
N SER A 573 61.12 -11.36 -7.76
CA SER A 573 61.63 -10.11 -8.35
C SER A 573 62.60 -9.38 -7.41
N ILE A 574 63.45 -8.52 -7.98
CA ILE A 574 64.36 -7.66 -7.22
C ILE A 574 63.54 -6.76 -6.28
N ALA A 575 63.74 -6.92 -4.99
CA ALA A 575 63.22 -6.05 -3.94
C ALA A 575 64.22 -4.94 -3.59
N TYR A 576 65.54 -5.23 -3.60
CA TYR A 576 66.57 -4.28 -3.14
C TYR A 576 67.75 -4.18 -4.10
N LYS A 577 68.23 -2.95 -4.34
CA LYS A 577 69.48 -2.69 -5.07
C LYS A 577 70.70 -3.01 -4.20
N ASP A 578 71.86 -3.10 -4.83
CA ASP A 578 73.06 -3.51 -4.10
C ASP A 578 73.52 -2.51 -3.04
N GLY A 579 73.85 -3.00 -1.85
CA GLY A 579 74.34 -2.18 -0.73
C GLY A 579 73.41 -1.04 -0.29
N VAL A 580 72.12 -1.13 -0.59
CA VAL A 580 71.13 -0.08 -0.29
C VAL A 580 70.75 -0.09 1.19
N ASN A 581 70.37 1.07 1.72
CA ASN A 581 69.67 1.12 3.00
C ASN A 581 68.28 0.50 2.83
N VAL A 582 67.89 -0.33 3.80
CA VAL A 582 66.57 -0.96 3.84
C VAL A 582 65.99 -0.85 5.24
N LYS A 583 64.67 -0.91 5.28
CA LYS A 583 63.86 -0.81 6.49
C LYS A 583 62.70 -1.77 6.32
N ASN A 584 62.30 -2.43 7.41
CA ASN A 584 61.07 -3.23 7.47
C ASN A 584 60.98 -4.36 6.42
N ILE A 585 62.08 -5.09 6.16
CA ILE A 585 62.14 -6.15 5.13
C ILE A 585 61.10 -7.26 5.40
N THR A 586 61.01 -7.71 6.64
CA THR A 586 59.86 -8.46 7.15
C THR A 586 59.27 -7.70 8.33
N ALA A 587 57.99 -7.96 8.57
CA ALA A 587 57.24 -7.49 9.72
C ALA A 587 57.06 -8.60 10.77
N LYS A 588 57.60 -9.80 10.54
CA LYS A 588 57.46 -10.94 11.44
C LYS A 588 58.64 -11.02 12.41
N ASP A 589 58.34 -11.11 13.70
CA ASP A 589 59.36 -11.24 14.74
C ASP A 589 60.10 -12.59 14.67
N GLY A 590 61.39 -12.56 14.99
CA GLY A 590 62.31 -13.69 14.96
C GLY A 590 62.65 -14.25 13.57
N GLU A 591 62.01 -13.78 12.50
CA GLU A 591 62.15 -14.38 11.17
C GLU A 591 63.54 -14.17 10.56
N THR A 592 64.05 -15.17 9.83
CA THR A 592 65.24 -15.03 8.99
C THR A 592 64.82 -14.89 7.53
N VAL A 593 64.88 -13.68 7.02
CA VAL A 593 64.61 -13.36 5.62
C VAL A 593 65.82 -13.74 4.77
N ILE A 594 65.62 -14.56 3.75
CA ILE A 594 66.68 -14.92 2.81
C ILE A 594 66.54 -14.06 1.56
N LEU A 595 67.58 -13.27 1.28
CA LEU A 595 67.75 -12.48 0.07
C LEU A 595 68.52 -13.27 -0.98
N TYR A 596 67.83 -13.59 -2.06
CA TYR A 596 68.35 -14.36 -3.18
C TYR A 596 68.84 -13.42 -4.27
N ALA A 597 70.07 -13.59 -4.73
CA ALA A 597 70.62 -12.79 -5.81
C ALA A 597 69.77 -12.96 -7.08
N ARG A 598 69.39 -11.84 -7.68
CA ARG A 598 68.67 -11.81 -8.96
C ARG A 598 69.53 -11.25 -10.05
N TRP A 599 69.33 -11.91 -11.17
CA TRP A 599 70.19 -11.87 -12.33
C TRP A 599 69.27 -11.49 -13.47
N THR A 600 69.45 -10.28 -14.01
CA THR A 600 68.71 -9.89 -15.21
C THR A 600 69.40 -10.55 -16.39
N LYS A 601 68.70 -11.49 -17.04
CA LYS A 601 69.00 -11.84 -18.42
C LYS A 601 68.70 -10.60 -19.23
N ASN A 602 69.60 -10.22 -20.13
CA ASN A 602 69.30 -9.14 -21.07
C ASN A 602 68.07 -9.58 -21.94
N PRO A 603 67.08 -8.70 -22.22
CA PRO A 603 65.63 -9.01 -22.10
C PRO A 603 64.81 -9.41 -23.37
N ASP A 604 63.51 -9.80 -23.16
CA ASP A 604 62.31 -9.81 -24.06
C ASP A 604 60.95 -9.81 -23.19
N VAL A 605 59.70 -9.64 -23.73
CA VAL A 605 58.51 -8.91 -23.09
C VAL A 605 57.06 -9.61 -23.05
N PRO A 606 56.05 -9.27 -22.15
CA PRO A 606 54.75 -10.00 -21.89
C PRO A 606 53.33 -9.35 -22.23
N VAL A 607 52.19 -9.67 -21.51
CA VAL A 607 50.76 -9.84 -22.06
C VAL A 607 49.53 -9.21 -21.27
N GLN A 608 48.33 -9.05 -21.91
CA GLN A 608 47.06 -8.33 -21.50
C GLN A 608 45.73 -9.18 -21.51
N THR A 609 44.58 -8.71 -20.95
CA THR A 609 43.23 -9.39 -20.95
C THR A 609 41.99 -8.46 -21.13
N GLY A 610 40.77 -8.98 -21.33
CA GLY A 610 39.49 -8.23 -21.34
C GLY A 610 39.07 -7.62 -22.70
N TRP A 611 38.07 -6.71 -22.70
CA TRP A 611 37.78 -5.88 -23.88
C TRP A 611 38.95 -4.93 -24.12
N GLN A 612 39.68 -5.12 -25.22
CA GLN A 612 40.87 -4.37 -25.57
C GLN A 612 40.70 -3.70 -26.93
N LYS A 613 40.95 -2.38 -26.99
CA LYS A 613 40.94 -1.60 -28.22
C LYS A 613 42.35 -1.52 -28.77
N ILE A 614 42.68 -2.39 -29.72
CA ILE A 614 44.02 -2.52 -30.28
C ILE A 614 43.98 -2.08 -31.74
N GLY A 615 44.74 -1.04 -32.12
CA GLY A 615 44.70 -0.48 -33.47
C GLY A 615 43.32 0.01 -33.90
N GLY A 616 42.58 0.65 -32.99
CA GLY A 616 41.22 1.16 -33.23
C GLY A 616 40.10 0.11 -33.24
N LYS A 617 40.43 -1.19 -33.33
CA LYS A 617 39.49 -2.31 -33.39
C LYS A 617 39.31 -2.94 -32.01
N TRP A 618 38.09 -3.41 -31.73
CA TRP A 618 37.76 -4.05 -30.45
C TRP A 618 37.92 -5.56 -30.50
N TYR A 619 38.58 -6.09 -29.48
CA TYR A 619 38.84 -7.50 -29.25
C TYR A 619 38.41 -7.87 -27.84
N TYR A 620 37.84 -9.05 -27.63
CA TYR A 620 37.65 -9.59 -26.28
C TYR A 620 38.69 -10.67 -26.01
N LEU A 621 39.57 -10.45 -25.04
CA LEU A 621 40.53 -11.44 -24.55
C LEU A 621 39.94 -12.11 -23.31
N ASP A 622 40.01 -13.44 -23.25
CA ASP A 622 39.58 -14.20 -22.07
C ASP A 622 40.50 -13.98 -20.85
N SER A 623 40.16 -14.65 -19.75
CA SER A 623 40.91 -14.65 -18.50
C SER A 623 42.34 -15.21 -18.59
N LYS A 624 42.76 -15.72 -19.75
CA LYS A 624 44.14 -16.16 -20.05
C LYS A 624 44.82 -15.25 -21.09
N GLY A 625 44.22 -14.12 -21.43
CA GLY A 625 44.69 -13.19 -22.45
C GLY A 625 44.49 -13.68 -23.88
N LYS A 626 43.80 -14.81 -24.08
CA LYS A 626 43.55 -15.36 -25.41
C LYS A 626 42.36 -14.65 -26.03
N LYS A 627 42.59 -14.06 -27.20
CA LYS A 627 41.55 -13.43 -28.03
C LYS A 627 40.45 -14.42 -28.40
N GLN A 628 39.21 -14.06 -28.06
CA GLN A 628 38.01 -14.80 -28.39
C GLN A 628 37.52 -14.46 -29.81
N THR A 629 36.78 -15.41 -30.39
CA THR A 629 36.19 -15.35 -31.73
C THR A 629 34.81 -16.01 -31.66
N GLY A 630 33.93 -15.71 -32.61
CA GLY A 630 32.55 -16.19 -32.61
C GLY A 630 31.62 -15.38 -31.70
N TRP A 631 30.51 -16.00 -31.28
CA TRP A 631 29.53 -15.38 -30.38
C TRP A 631 30.05 -15.36 -28.93
N VAL A 632 30.02 -14.19 -28.30
CA VAL A 632 30.36 -14.02 -26.89
C VAL A 632 29.23 -13.29 -26.15
N ALA A 633 28.82 -13.84 -25.01
CA ALA A 633 27.86 -13.22 -24.11
C ALA A 633 28.61 -12.38 -23.08
N VAL A 634 28.37 -11.06 -23.06
CA VAL A 634 28.97 -10.13 -22.10
C VAL A 634 27.89 -9.19 -21.58
N GLY A 635 27.72 -9.11 -20.26
CA GLY A 635 26.75 -8.21 -19.63
C GLY A 635 25.29 -8.44 -20.06
N GLY A 636 24.89 -9.70 -20.31
CA GLY A 636 23.55 -10.04 -20.79
C GLY A 636 23.28 -9.71 -22.26
N LYS A 637 24.27 -9.20 -23.00
CA LYS A 637 24.19 -8.93 -24.44
C LYS A 637 25.09 -9.88 -25.21
N TRP A 638 24.70 -10.20 -26.44
CA TRP A 638 25.50 -11.02 -27.35
C TRP A 638 26.27 -10.14 -28.33
N TYR A 639 27.54 -10.46 -28.54
CA TYR A 639 28.44 -9.80 -29.48
C TYR A 639 29.01 -10.86 -30.43
N TYR A 640 29.27 -10.50 -31.69
CA TYR A 640 29.93 -11.40 -32.63
C TYR A 640 31.32 -10.89 -32.98
N LEU A 641 32.32 -11.74 -32.76
CA LEU A 641 33.73 -11.50 -33.00
C LEU A 641 34.08 -12.31 -34.25
N ASN A 642 34.64 -11.71 -35.30
CA ASN A 642 34.97 -12.46 -36.51
C ASN A 642 36.12 -13.48 -36.29
N GLY A 643 36.51 -14.25 -37.32
CA GLY A 643 37.60 -15.23 -37.21
C GLY A 643 38.95 -14.65 -36.75
N SER A 644 39.16 -13.34 -36.94
CA SER A 644 40.33 -12.60 -36.44
C SER A 644 40.12 -11.99 -35.04
N GLY A 645 38.97 -12.26 -34.40
CA GLY A 645 38.56 -11.79 -33.09
C GLY A 645 38.12 -10.32 -33.03
N VAL A 646 37.89 -9.67 -34.17
CA VAL A 646 37.40 -8.29 -34.21
C VAL A 646 35.88 -8.28 -34.01
N MET A 647 35.39 -7.50 -33.06
CA MET A 647 33.95 -7.29 -32.86
C MET A 647 33.30 -6.71 -34.12
N GLN A 648 32.19 -7.29 -34.55
CA GLN A 648 31.42 -6.88 -35.72
C GLN A 648 30.23 -5.98 -35.33
N THR A 649 29.84 -5.11 -36.26
CA THR A 649 28.66 -4.24 -36.20
C THR A 649 27.94 -4.31 -37.56
N GLY A 650 26.66 -3.93 -37.60
CA GLY A 650 25.82 -4.04 -38.79
C GLY A 650 25.29 -5.47 -39.04
N TRP A 651 24.95 -5.76 -40.30
CA TRP A 651 24.45 -7.08 -40.71
C TRP A 651 25.57 -8.11 -40.76
N ALA A 652 25.37 -9.26 -40.10
CA ALA A 652 26.29 -10.39 -40.08
C ALA A 652 25.58 -11.67 -40.56
N ALA A 653 26.13 -12.32 -41.58
CA ALA A 653 25.72 -13.67 -41.97
C ALA A 653 26.52 -14.69 -41.15
N VAL A 654 25.82 -15.47 -40.32
CA VAL A 654 26.44 -16.49 -39.45
C VAL A 654 25.62 -17.77 -39.53
N GLY A 655 26.25 -18.89 -39.91
CA GLY A 655 25.57 -20.19 -40.02
C GLY A 655 24.37 -20.20 -40.98
N GLY A 656 24.45 -19.45 -42.09
CA GLY A 656 23.36 -19.34 -43.08
C GLY A 656 22.17 -18.46 -42.65
N LYS A 657 22.22 -17.84 -41.46
CA LYS A 657 21.20 -16.90 -40.98
C LYS A 657 21.80 -15.49 -40.88
N TRP A 658 20.94 -14.48 -41.04
CA TRP A 658 21.33 -13.07 -40.88
C TRP A 658 20.99 -12.57 -39.47
N TYR A 659 21.91 -11.80 -38.91
CA TYR A 659 21.80 -11.15 -37.60
C TYR A 659 22.15 -9.67 -37.75
N TYR A 660 21.64 -8.80 -36.88
CA TYR A 660 22.05 -7.39 -36.84
C TYR A 660 22.69 -7.06 -35.49
N LEU A 661 23.89 -6.52 -35.55
CA LEU A 661 24.71 -6.08 -34.44
C LEU A 661 24.66 -4.55 -34.45
N ASP A 662 24.28 -3.89 -33.36
CA ASP A 662 24.19 -2.42 -33.34
C ASP A 662 25.57 -1.75 -33.33
N GLY A 663 25.62 -0.41 -33.28
CA GLY A 663 26.87 0.35 -33.31
C GLY A 663 27.81 0.05 -32.12
N SER A 664 27.31 -0.53 -31.03
CA SER A 664 28.12 -1.02 -29.91
C SER A 664 28.60 -2.46 -30.09
N GLY A 665 28.16 -3.14 -31.16
CA GLY A 665 28.38 -4.56 -31.42
C GLY A 665 27.37 -5.49 -30.73
N ALA A 666 26.35 -4.95 -30.06
CA ALA A 666 25.35 -5.75 -29.38
C ALA A 666 24.28 -6.26 -30.36
N MET A 667 24.00 -7.55 -30.34
CA MET A 667 22.98 -8.19 -31.18
C MET A 667 21.58 -7.67 -30.86
N ARG A 668 20.82 -7.35 -31.91
CA ARG A 668 19.43 -6.92 -31.83
C ARG A 668 18.47 -8.10 -31.98
N THR A 669 17.28 -7.94 -31.40
CA THR A 669 16.11 -8.81 -31.56
C THR A 669 14.88 -7.94 -31.80
N GLY A 670 13.79 -8.52 -32.32
CA GLY A 670 12.56 -7.82 -32.66
C GLY A 670 12.61 -7.08 -34.00
N TRP A 671 11.69 -6.13 -34.19
CA TRP A 671 11.64 -5.29 -35.39
C TRP A 671 12.83 -4.31 -35.43
N ILE A 672 13.48 -4.22 -36.58
CA ILE A 672 14.53 -3.24 -36.85
C ILE A 672 14.29 -2.55 -38.20
N ALA A 673 14.57 -1.25 -38.26
CA ALA A 673 14.57 -0.47 -39.49
C ALA A 673 16.03 -0.22 -39.92
N VAL A 674 16.40 -0.66 -41.12
CA VAL A 674 17.75 -0.48 -41.67
C VAL A 674 17.63 -0.03 -43.13
N GLY A 675 18.18 1.14 -43.46
CA GLY A 675 18.13 1.69 -44.82
C GLY A 675 16.71 1.93 -45.34
N GLY A 676 15.80 2.40 -44.47
CA GLY A 676 14.38 2.64 -44.81
C GLY A 676 13.53 1.37 -44.97
N LYS A 677 14.10 0.18 -44.76
CA LYS A 677 13.41 -1.11 -44.87
C LYS A 677 13.26 -1.75 -43.49
N TRP A 678 12.12 -2.40 -43.26
CA TRP A 678 11.83 -3.11 -42.02
C TRP A 678 12.16 -4.59 -42.13
N TYR A 679 12.76 -5.13 -41.07
CA TYR A 679 13.12 -6.54 -40.91
C TYR A 679 12.73 -6.99 -39.50
N TYR A 680 12.49 -8.28 -39.30
CA TYR A 680 12.26 -8.85 -37.99
C TYR A 680 13.32 -9.88 -37.63
N LEU A 681 13.96 -9.69 -36.49
CA LEU A 681 14.86 -10.65 -35.87
C LEU A 681 14.12 -11.40 -34.76
N ASN A 682 14.17 -12.73 -34.75
CA ASN A 682 13.51 -13.51 -33.69
C ASN A 682 14.26 -13.39 -32.33
N GLY A 683 13.80 -14.13 -31.31
CA GLY A 683 14.40 -14.10 -29.97
C GLY A 683 15.87 -14.54 -29.91
N SER A 684 16.39 -15.27 -30.90
CA SER A 684 17.82 -15.59 -31.01
C SER A 684 18.60 -14.62 -31.90
N GLY A 685 17.96 -13.53 -32.36
CA GLY A 685 18.55 -12.52 -33.24
C GLY A 685 18.54 -12.89 -34.73
N ALA A 686 18.02 -14.05 -35.11
CA ALA A 686 18.02 -14.50 -36.50
C ALA A 686 16.87 -13.85 -37.29
N MET A 687 17.21 -13.26 -38.43
CA MET A 687 16.29 -12.62 -39.36
C MET A 687 15.28 -13.62 -39.93
N GLN A 688 14.01 -13.23 -39.94
CA GLN A 688 12.92 -14.02 -40.50
C GLN A 688 12.67 -13.66 -41.97
N THR A 689 12.11 -14.62 -42.71
CA THR A 689 11.60 -14.47 -44.09
C THR A 689 10.26 -15.20 -44.20
N GLY A 690 9.46 -14.90 -45.22
CA GLY A 690 8.14 -15.48 -45.41
C GLY A 690 7.06 -14.89 -44.49
N TRP A 691 6.00 -15.66 -44.23
CA TRP A 691 4.90 -15.24 -43.36
C TRP A 691 5.32 -15.26 -41.88
N LEU A 692 5.07 -14.14 -41.21
CA LEU A 692 5.46 -13.88 -39.83
C LEU A 692 4.25 -13.43 -39.01
N ALA A 693 3.94 -14.16 -37.94
CA ALA A 693 2.94 -13.77 -36.95
C ALA A 693 3.62 -13.12 -35.74
N VAL A 694 3.32 -11.85 -35.47
CA VAL A 694 3.84 -11.11 -34.30
C VAL A 694 2.70 -10.27 -33.70
N GLY A 695 2.44 -10.42 -32.40
CA GLY A 695 1.42 -9.64 -31.69
C GLY A 695 -0.01 -9.82 -32.25
N GLY A 696 -0.36 -11.04 -32.67
CA GLY A 696 -1.66 -11.35 -33.29
C GLY A 696 -1.85 -10.83 -34.72
N LYS A 697 -0.83 -10.20 -35.32
CA LYS A 697 -0.85 -9.65 -36.67
C LYS A 697 0.07 -10.46 -37.58
N TRP A 698 -0.35 -10.66 -38.83
CA TRP A 698 0.45 -11.30 -39.87
C TRP A 698 1.17 -10.26 -40.72
N TYR A 699 2.41 -10.58 -41.08
CA TYR A 699 3.28 -9.80 -41.95
C TYR A 699 3.91 -10.74 -42.97
N TYR A 700 4.28 -10.23 -44.15
CA TYR A 700 5.09 -10.99 -45.10
C TYR A 700 6.45 -10.31 -45.29
N LEU A 701 7.51 -11.05 -45.00
CA LEU A 701 8.89 -10.67 -45.27
C LEU A 701 9.32 -11.38 -46.58
N ASN A 702 9.89 -10.66 -47.54
CA ASN A 702 10.34 -11.29 -48.78
C ASN A 702 11.59 -12.18 -48.56
N GLY A 703 12.13 -12.77 -49.63
CA GLY A 703 13.31 -13.65 -49.55
C GLY A 703 14.56 -13.00 -48.96
N SER A 704 14.64 -11.66 -48.94
CA SER A 704 15.72 -10.88 -48.31
C SER A 704 15.36 -10.38 -46.90
N GLY A 705 14.24 -10.83 -46.32
CA GLY A 705 13.75 -10.43 -45.00
C GLY A 705 13.06 -9.07 -44.95
N VAL A 706 12.93 -8.38 -46.09
CA VAL A 706 12.29 -7.05 -46.16
C VAL A 706 10.79 -7.20 -46.03
N MET A 707 10.20 -6.54 -45.05
CA MET A 707 8.76 -6.46 -44.88
C MET A 707 8.10 -5.83 -46.11
N GLN A 708 7.12 -6.54 -46.67
CA GLN A 708 6.35 -6.06 -47.81
C GLN A 708 5.15 -5.24 -47.34
N THR A 709 4.73 -4.30 -48.20
CA THR A 709 3.51 -3.50 -48.08
C THR A 709 2.81 -3.49 -49.44
N GLY A 710 1.50 -3.24 -49.46
CA GLY A 710 0.69 -3.34 -50.68
C GLY A 710 0.36 -4.79 -51.06
N TRP A 711 0.12 -5.02 -52.35
CA TRP A 711 -0.22 -6.35 -52.88
C TRP A 711 1.00 -7.27 -52.96
N ALA A 712 0.87 -8.48 -52.40
CA ALA A 712 1.90 -9.51 -52.42
C ALA A 712 1.35 -10.82 -53.00
N ALA A 713 2.06 -11.38 -53.99
CA ALA A 713 1.79 -12.71 -54.53
C ALA A 713 2.67 -13.75 -53.80
N VAL A 714 2.05 -14.73 -53.13
CA VAL A 714 2.75 -15.77 -52.36
C VAL A 714 2.11 -17.12 -52.63
N GLY A 715 2.88 -18.07 -53.16
CA GLY A 715 2.39 -19.43 -53.46
C GLY A 715 1.21 -19.46 -54.44
N GLY A 716 1.23 -18.59 -55.46
CA GLY A 716 0.15 -18.47 -56.46
C GLY A 716 -1.12 -17.75 -55.97
N LYS A 717 -1.13 -17.25 -54.73
CA LYS A 717 -2.27 -16.54 -54.12
C LYS A 717 -1.90 -15.07 -53.86
N TRP A 718 -2.89 -14.18 -53.98
CA TRP A 718 -2.72 -12.75 -53.71
C TRP A 718 -3.20 -12.38 -52.30
N TYR A 719 -2.46 -11.48 -51.65
CA TYR A 719 -2.71 -10.94 -50.32
C TYR A 719 -2.47 -9.43 -50.34
N TYR A 720 -3.11 -8.67 -49.46
CA TYR A 720 -2.82 -7.24 -49.27
C TYR A 720 -2.29 -6.97 -47.87
N LEU A 721 -1.19 -6.22 -47.81
CA LEU A 721 -0.52 -5.78 -46.60
C LEU A 721 -0.69 -4.25 -46.52
N ASN A 722 -1.09 -3.72 -45.37
CA ASN A 722 -1.25 -2.26 -45.24
C ASN A 722 0.11 -1.52 -45.19
N GLY A 723 0.09 -0.19 -45.06
CA GLY A 723 1.32 0.62 -44.99
C GLY A 723 2.27 0.27 -43.83
N SER A 724 1.78 -0.41 -42.79
CA SER A 724 2.58 -0.95 -41.68
C SER A 724 2.97 -2.42 -41.87
N GLY A 725 2.74 -3.00 -43.05
CA GLY A 725 3.04 -4.39 -43.41
C GLY A 725 2.05 -5.43 -42.87
N VAL A 726 0.97 -5.01 -42.20
CA VAL A 726 0.00 -5.92 -41.60
C VAL A 726 -0.94 -6.46 -42.68
N MET A 727 -1.03 -7.79 -42.79
CA MET A 727 -1.96 -8.48 -43.67
C MET A 727 -3.41 -8.13 -43.33
N GLN A 728 -4.17 -7.75 -44.34
CA GLN A 728 -5.59 -7.45 -44.20
C GLN A 728 -6.43 -8.71 -44.46
N THR A 729 -7.62 -8.73 -43.87
CA THR A 729 -8.68 -9.72 -44.09
C THR A 729 -10.02 -8.99 -44.21
N GLY A 730 -10.98 -9.56 -44.92
CA GLY A 730 -12.25 -8.90 -45.24
C GLY A 730 -12.17 -7.97 -46.46
N TRP A 731 -13.05 -6.97 -46.49
CA TRP A 731 -13.13 -6.00 -47.58
C TRP A 731 -11.99 -4.98 -47.49
N VAL A 732 -11.30 -4.74 -48.61
CA VAL A 732 -10.24 -3.73 -48.71
C VAL A 732 -10.43 -2.87 -49.95
N ALA A 733 -10.34 -1.55 -49.76
CA ALA A 733 -10.38 -0.56 -50.84
C ALA A 733 -8.95 -0.14 -51.19
N VAL A 734 -8.55 -0.32 -52.45
CA VAL A 734 -7.22 0.04 -52.96
C VAL A 734 -7.38 0.75 -54.29
N GLY A 735 -6.93 2.01 -54.38
CA GLY A 735 -7.03 2.80 -55.61
C GLY A 735 -8.46 3.01 -56.14
N GLY A 736 -9.43 3.19 -55.23
CA GLY A 736 -10.85 3.37 -55.58
C GLY A 736 -11.59 2.09 -56.00
N LYS A 737 -10.95 0.92 -55.93
CA LYS A 737 -11.54 -0.39 -56.27
C LYS A 737 -11.62 -1.28 -55.03
N TRP A 738 -12.68 -2.08 -54.95
CA TRP A 738 -12.94 -3.00 -53.85
C TRP A 738 -12.47 -4.42 -54.16
N TYR A 739 -11.86 -5.05 -53.16
CA TYR A 739 -11.39 -6.43 -53.18
C TYR A 739 -11.81 -7.12 -51.89
N TYR A 740 -12.00 -8.44 -51.93
CA TYR A 740 -12.28 -9.24 -50.72
C TYR A 740 -11.15 -10.25 -50.46
N LEU A 741 -10.58 -10.18 -49.26
CA LEU A 741 -9.63 -11.16 -48.75
C LEU A 741 -10.34 -12.06 -47.74
N ASN A 742 -10.17 -13.38 -47.85
CA ASN A 742 -10.80 -14.31 -46.90
C ASN A 742 -10.13 -14.27 -45.50
N GLY A 743 -10.60 -15.11 -44.57
CA GLY A 743 -10.05 -15.17 -43.20
C GLY A 743 -8.57 -15.55 -43.10
N SER A 744 -7.96 -16.08 -44.17
CA SER A 744 -6.52 -16.35 -44.27
C SER A 744 -5.78 -15.30 -45.11
N GLY A 745 -6.41 -14.17 -45.45
CA GLY A 745 -5.85 -13.08 -46.23
C GLY A 745 -5.83 -13.30 -47.75
N VAL A 746 -6.34 -14.44 -48.24
CA VAL A 746 -6.30 -14.79 -49.67
C VAL A 746 -7.39 -14.05 -50.43
N MET A 747 -7.00 -13.31 -51.47
CA MET A 747 -7.89 -12.61 -52.39
C MET A 747 -8.83 -13.58 -53.11
N GLN A 748 -10.13 -13.28 -53.09
CA GLN A 748 -11.15 -14.10 -53.76
C GLN A 748 -11.37 -13.64 -55.21
N THR A 749 -11.63 -14.60 -56.09
CA THR A 749 -12.00 -14.41 -57.50
C THR A 749 -13.13 -15.37 -57.85
N GLY A 750 -13.92 -15.06 -58.86
CA GLY A 750 -15.17 -15.77 -59.16
C GLY A 750 -16.30 -15.42 -58.18
N TRP A 751 -17.26 -16.32 -58.02
CA TRP A 751 -18.38 -16.17 -57.10
C TRP A 751 -18.02 -16.58 -55.67
N TYR A 752 -18.29 -15.72 -54.69
CA TYR A 752 -18.08 -16.00 -53.27
C TYR A 752 -19.18 -15.37 -52.40
N LYS A 753 -19.34 -15.88 -51.17
CA LYS A 753 -20.43 -15.50 -50.26
C LYS A 753 -19.87 -14.84 -49.00
N VAL A 754 -20.39 -13.65 -48.67
CA VAL A 754 -19.99 -12.86 -47.48
C VAL A 754 -21.26 -12.39 -46.77
N GLY A 755 -21.38 -12.64 -45.46
CA GLY A 755 -22.54 -12.19 -44.68
C GLY A 755 -23.91 -12.61 -45.25
N GLY A 756 -24.00 -13.84 -45.77
CA GLY A 756 -25.21 -14.37 -46.41
C GLY A 756 -25.46 -13.93 -47.86
N LYS A 757 -24.78 -12.87 -48.34
CA LYS A 757 -24.94 -12.29 -49.68
C LYS A 757 -23.88 -12.83 -50.66
N TRP A 758 -24.24 -12.94 -51.93
CA TRP A 758 -23.33 -13.38 -53.01
C TRP A 758 -22.70 -12.18 -53.71
N TYR A 759 -21.40 -12.29 -53.99
CA TYR A 759 -20.58 -11.30 -54.66
C TYR A 759 -19.74 -11.98 -55.74
N TYR A 760 -19.37 -11.22 -56.77
CA TYR A 760 -18.45 -11.69 -57.81
C TYR A 760 -17.22 -10.78 -57.91
N SER A 761 -16.03 -11.38 -57.97
CA SER A 761 -14.80 -10.68 -58.34
C SER A 761 -14.26 -11.21 -59.65
N TYR A 762 -13.78 -10.31 -60.51
CA TYR A 762 -13.05 -10.69 -61.72
C TYR A 762 -11.74 -11.44 -61.40
N SER A 763 -11.08 -12.01 -62.42
CA SER A 763 -9.78 -12.69 -62.27
C SER A 763 -8.68 -11.80 -61.66
N SER A 764 -8.81 -10.48 -61.78
CA SER A 764 -7.96 -9.47 -61.14
C SER A 764 -8.28 -9.20 -59.65
N GLY A 765 -9.31 -9.86 -59.10
CA GLY A 765 -9.79 -9.67 -57.71
C GLY A 765 -10.74 -8.49 -57.51
N VAL A 766 -10.84 -7.58 -58.48
CA VAL A 766 -11.74 -6.42 -58.42
C VAL A 766 -13.19 -6.91 -58.36
N MET A 767 -13.94 -6.45 -57.36
CA MET A 767 -15.38 -6.74 -57.23
C MET A 767 -16.17 -6.12 -58.38
N ALA A 768 -17.04 -6.92 -58.99
CA ALA A 768 -17.99 -6.45 -60.00
C ALA A 768 -19.11 -5.64 -59.33
N VAL A 769 -19.49 -4.51 -59.93
CA VAL A 769 -20.56 -3.62 -59.46
C VAL A 769 -21.40 -3.12 -60.63
N SER A 770 -22.70 -2.95 -60.42
CA SER A 770 -23.68 -2.45 -61.40
C SER A 770 -23.59 -3.12 -62.78
N THR A 771 -23.47 -4.45 -62.84
CA THR A 771 -23.14 -5.17 -64.07
C THR A 771 -23.65 -6.62 -64.07
N TRP A 772 -23.68 -7.24 -65.25
CA TRP A 772 -24.10 -8.64 -65.43
C TRP A 772 -22.89 -9.59 -65.49
N ILE A 773 -22.98 -10.70 -64.77
CA ILE A 773 -22.01 -11.80 -64.79
C ILE A 773 -22.76 -13.07 -65.22
N GLY A 774 -22.69 -13.40 -66.51
CA GLY A 774 -23.61 -14.37 -67.12
C GLY A 774 -25.05 -13.87 -67.03
N SER A 775 -25.96 -14.72 -66.55
CA SER A 775 -27.38 -14.38 -66.32
C SER A 775 -27.66 -13.74 -64.94
N CYS A 776 -26.64 -13.34 -64.19
CA CYS A 776 -26.78 -12.83 -62.82
C CYS A 776 -26.36 -11.35 -62.73
N TYR A 777 -27.24 -10.46 -62.26
CA TYR A 777 -26.95 -9.03 -62.11
C TYR A 777 -26.44 -8.69 -60.70
N VAL A 778 -25.31 -7.99 -60.60
CA VAL A 778 -24.77 -7.44 -59.34
C VAL A 778 -25.01 -5.93 -59.26
N ASN A 779 -25.47 -5.45 -58.11
CA ASN A 779 -25.82 -4.04 -57.91
C ASN A 779 -24.60 -3.13 -57.63
N GLY A 780 -24.83 -1.85 -57.35
CA GLY A 780 -23.76 -0.88 -57.06
C GLY A 780 -22.91 -1.17 -55.81
N SER A 781 -23.35 -2.07 -54.94
CA SER A 781 -22.57 -2.60 -53.81
C SER A 781 -21.97 -3.99 -54.08
N GLY A 782 -22.07 -4.48 -55.32
CA GLY A 782 -21.54 -5.77 -55.77
C GLY A 782 -22.35 -7.00 -55.35
N VAL A 783 -23.54 -6.80 -54.78
CA VAL A 783 -24.42 -7.89 -54.34
C VAL A 783 -25.24 -8.41 -55.52
N TRP A 784 -25.24 -9.72 -55.74
CA TRP A 784 -26.15 -10.38 -56.69
C TRP A 784 -27.60 -10.23 -56.24
N ILE A 785 -28.44 -9.72 -57.14
CA ILE A 785 -29.90 -9.67 -56.99
C ILE A 785 -30.48 -10.75 -57.91
N LYS A 786 -31.42 -11.53 -57.37
CA LYS A 786 -32.08 -12.66 -58.05
C LYS A 786 -33.10 -12.18 -59.09
#